data_AF-A0A6S7C702-F1
#
_entry.id   AF-A0A6S7C702-F1
#
_cell.length_a   1.000
_cell.length_b   1.000
_cell.length_c   1.000
_cell.angle_alpha   90.00
_cell.angle_beta   90.00
_cell.angle_gamma   90.00
#
_symmetry.space_group_name_H-M   'P 1'
#
loop_
_entity.id
_entity.type
_entity.pdbx_description
1 polymer ?
#
loop_
_entity_poly.entity_id
_entity_poly.type
_entity_poly.pdbx_seq_one_letter_code
_entity_poly.pdbx_strand_id
1 'polypeptide(L)'
;MPRSFRPAVSRLFGAVLVALAGVSASPPAAMAYDVGAVIDAMRLSRYPLREPERRAWGTENVKDAVLVGQMENRLYLYRYVRADGKAFSLDFRSQPLVVDPSTWTAAKQENVEVRTPREGQTQYWVGYRYNGEDDTQAKGFLVGPDGVAAAVQADASVAVITADRPWTDERRAQALATLRPALTDYPVRLKSFPADVRFEYRTPVDVTATFRTLHQVARAIPRAKTAEFSRALADLRRFVMEQDYREIDPTGKDPDMLTALNDYGFWLAESGDTEQADRILTDVLRRDPARTAAYLNRADARYQQRTKTRDKRDYFEALAREDYRLYCSRKLAAGEPIPANIAARIGAALNETSLSAQVCRPRLAIFKAIQSDDLNAVRAELAAGQDPNGVNENGTSALAVAVSRKQLDTVKVLLAAGARADGPNNGYVLLASALPDGRDTRPAEARYALADALIAAGAPLDTPDSSGMPLLVRRISYSGADKDNLNYLLAKGANPNVREKNGRSALHAAMQSPKTLWFAEALLAKGADINAAYVRMYYGPRGMWETPLLEALRDSIDKEFTPTAVYPVSERVNFALAHGADPAIGGYSASKTPERNGLNEALTLAARTLQPALVDRLAQAAQPPQAPLTPESLSSLLIVWNRMEMGAAGKPNGEQWDGQRAKLRATAERLLAAGVPLARADDATGVANNNIAPLSLPWLPDDLYLQWLQQGANPSDRTDPGIRIEGVVDADALPLVTMLRVGNEPKATMLMDHDADLYRSPWRCGMAVADVLAWQLGNNGPIGPTGARAIRQVLDGAQGAASCDLNQQSRVQPFVGVSARDLATRANVSLTVKAPG
;
A
#
# COMPACT_ATOMS: atom_id res chain seq x y z
N MET A 1 26.00 12.39 -36.36
CA MET A 1 26.14 13.55 -37.27
C MET A 1 24.88 14.39 -37.20
N PRO A 2 25.02 15.71 -37.33
CA PRO A 2 24.54 16.69 -36.34
C PRO A 2 23.37 17.51 -36.90
N ARG A 3 22.64 18.30 -36.11
CA ARG A 3 22.87 19.74 -35.95
C ARG A 3 21.63 20.29 -35.21
N SER A 4 21.71 20.83 -34.00
CA SER A 4 22.34 22.10 -33.56
C SER A 4 21.45 23.33 -33.70
N PHE A 5 21.52 24.18 -32.66
CA PHE A 5 21.26 25.62 -32.63
C PHE A 5 19.81 26.14 -32.39
N ARG A 6 19.58 26.58 -31.12
CA ARG A 6 19.01 27.90 -30.76
C ARG A 6 19.91 29.03 -31.37
N PRO A 7 19.62 30.36 -31.40
CA PRO A 7 18.67 31.11 -30.55
C PRO A 7 18.03 32.41 -31.14
N ALA A 8 17.21 33.08 -30.32
CA ALA A 8 16.99 34.54 -30.21
C ALA A 8 16.30 35.25 -31.42
N VAL A 9 15.52 36.33 -31.32
CA VAL A 9 15.50 37.53 -30.47
C VAL A 9 14.08 38.14 -30.53
N SER A 10 13.62 38.61 -29.36
CA SER A 10 12.77 39.78 -29.02
C SER A 10 11.76 40.44 -29.98
N ARG A 11 10.55 40.62 -29.40
CA ARG A 11 9.72 41.85 -29.27
C ARG A 11 9.29 42.62 -30.54
N LEU A 12 7.97 42.78 -30.74
CA LEU A 12 7.16 43.99 -30.45
C LEU A 12 5.83 43.99 -31.25
N PHE A 13 4.73 44.21 -30.52
CA PHE A 13 3.49 44.97 -30.84
C PHE A 13 2.75 44.80 -32.18
N GLY A 14 1.42 44.60 -32.06
CA GLY A 14 0.45 44.98 -33.09
C GLY A 14 -0.85 44.18 -33.01
N ALA A 15 -1.86 44.73 -32.33
CA ALA A 15 -3.23 44.20 -32.35
C ALA A 15 -3.87 44.37 -33.74
N VAL A 16 -4.82 43.49 -34.10
CA VAL A 16 -6.19 43.80 -34.61
C VAL A 16 -6.82 42.58 -35.34
N LEU A 17 -7.91 42.10 -34.74
CA LEU A 17 -9.20 41.59 -35.26
C LEU A 17 -9.33 40.45 -36.32
N VAL A 18 -10.14 39.47 -35.90
CA VAL A 18 -11.31 38.85 -36.59
C VAL A 18 -11.09 37.57 -37.44
N ALA A 19 -11.37 36.46 -36.75
CA ALA A 19 -12.45 35.49 -37.01
C ALA A 19 -12.28 34.33 -38.02
N LEU A 20 -12.67 33.17 -37.46
CA LEU A 20 -13.43 32.03 -38.01
C LEU A 20 -12.70 30.76 -38.48
N ALA A 21 -13.08 29.69 -37.75
CA ALA A 21 -13.13 28.25 -38.07
C ALA A 21 -11.78 27.50 -38.21
N GLY A 22 -11.52 26.40 -37.51
CA GLY A 22 -12.30 25.61 -36.56
C GLY A 22 -11.52 24.35 -36.14
N VAL A 23 -11.91 23.82 -34.98
CA VAL A 23 -11.72 22.44 -34.48
C VAL A 23 -10.40 22.06 -33.77
N SER A 24 -10.61 21.82 -32.46
CA SER A 24 -9.93 20.93 -31.51
C SER A 24 -8.47 21.19 -31.10
N ALA A 25 -8.28 22.13 -30.17
CA ALA A 25 -7.27 21.97 -29.13
C ALA A 25 -7.94 21.36 -27.89
N SER A 26 -7.47 20.19 -27.47
CA SER A 26 -7.80 19.59 -26.18
C SER A 26 -7.51 20.60 -25.05
N PRO A 27 -8.39 20.76 -24.05
CA PRO A 27 -8.05 21.56 -22.88
C PRO A 27 -6.88 20.89 -22.14
N PRO A 28 -5.93 21.65 -21.56
CA PRO A 28 -4.95 21.06 -20.67
C PRO A 28 -5.68 20.42 -19.49
N ALA A 29 -5.18 19.27 -19.03
CA ALA A 29 -5.69 18.55 -17.89
C ALA A 29 -5.92 19.53 -16.72
N ALA A 30 -7.15 19.55 -16.22
CA ALA A 30 -7.51 20.29 -15.03
C ALA A 30 -6.61 19.84 -13.88
N MET A 31 -5.62 20.67 -13.52
CA MET A 31 -4.98 20.58 -12.23
C MET A 31 -6.08 20.77 -11.20
N ALA A 32 -6.40 19.70 -10.47
CA ALA A 32 -7.26 19.76 -9.30
C ALA A 32 -6.58 20.70 -8.28
N TYR A 33 -7.02 21.96 -8.24
CA TYR A 33 -6.66 22.85 -7.16
C TYR A 33 -7.34 22.32 -5.90
N ASP A 34 -6.52 22.03 -4.89
CA ASP A 34 -6.95 21.56 -3.59
C ASP A 34 -7.72 22.69 -2.87
N VAL A 35 -9.04 22.66 -3.00
CA VAL A 35 -9.97 23.52 -2.27
C VAL A 35 -9.74 23.43 -0.75
N GLY A 36 -9.16 22.32 -0.26
CA GLY A 36 -8.73 22.17 1.14
C GLY A 36 -7.63 23.17 1.54
N ALA A 37 -6.65 23.41 0.68
CA ALA A 37 -5.56 24.37 0.94
C ALA A 37 -6.06 25.84 1.00
N VAL A 38 -7.13 26.16 0.29
CA VAL A 38 -7.77 27.48 0.31
C VAL A 38 -8.61 27.68 1.57
N ILE A 39 -9.28 26.62 2.05
CA ILE A 39 -10.09 26.64 3.28
C ILE A 39 -9.21 26.75 4.53
N ASP A 40 -8.08 26.04 4.57
CA ASP A 40 -7.14 26.12 5.70
C ASP A 40 -6.48 27.50 5.83
N ALA A 41 -6.34 28.25 4.72
CA ALA A 41 -5.79 29.59 4.70
C ALA A 41 -6.75 30.69 5.22
N MET A 42 -8.06 30.45 5.30
CA MET A 42 -9.08 31.49 5.60
C MET A 42 -9.70 31.39 7.02
N ARG A 43 -9.07 30.64 7.93
CA ARG A 43 -9.59 30.28 9.28
C ARG A 43 -9.74 31.41 10.33
N LEU A 44 -9.75 32.69 9.95
CA LEU A 44 -9.95 33.81 10.88
C LEU A 44 -10.98 34.83 10.36
N SER A 45 -12.24 34.42 10.22
CA SER A 45 -13.42 35.32 10.29
C SER A 45 -14.68 34.53 10.70
N ARG A 46 -15.77 35.20 11.06
CA ARG A 46 -16.89 34.65 11.87
C ARG A 46 -17.76 33.59 11.16
N TYR A 47 -17.22 32.37 11.04
CA TYR A 47 -17.84 31.06 10.70
C TYR A 47 -17.77 30.50 9.26
N PRO A 48 -16.58 30.19 8.70
CA PRO A 48 -16.41 29.13 7.71
C PRO A 48 -16.02 27.78 8.35
N LEU A 49 -16.32 26.67 7.65
CA LEU A 49 -16.13 25.24 8.01
C LEU A 49 -15.24 25.00 9.24
N ARG A 50 -15.85 24.57 10.34
CA ARG A 50 -15.10 24.19 11.54
C ARG A 50 -14.89 22.70 11.58
N GLU A 51 -13.70 22.22 11.90
CA GLU A 51 -13.56 20.85 12.38
C GLU A 51 -14.51 20.65 13.60
N PRO A 52 -15.31 19.57 13.63
CA PRO A 52 -15.21 18.33 12.85
C PRO A 52 -16.12 18.25 11.59
N GLU A 53 -16.52 19.37 10.99
CA GLU A 53 -17.37 19.39 9.78
C GLU A 53 -16.65 18.70 8.60
N ARG A 54 -17.22 17.58 8.14
CA ARG A 54 -16.74 16.86 6.95
C ARG A 54 -17.30 17.55 5.71
N ARG A 55 -16.47 17.79 4.70
CA ARG A 55 -16.98 18.20 3.39
C ARG A 55 -17.71 17.02 2.75
N ALA A 56 -18.99 17.18 2.48
CA ALA A 56 -19.79 16.21 1.73
C ALA A 56 -19.76 16.51 0.22
N TRP A 57 -19.81 17.80 -0.14
CA TRP A 57 -19.82 18.25 -1.54
C TRP A 57 -19.28 19.68 -1.65
N GLY A 58 -18.71 20.05 -2.80
CA GLY A 58 -18.46 21.46 -3.10
C GLY A 58 -18.13 21.74 -4.56
N THR A 59 -18.52 22.91 -5.06
CA THR A 59 -18.27 23.38 -6.42
C THR A 59 -17.76 24.82 -6.41
N GLU A 60 -16.96 25.16 -7.41
CA GLU A 60 -16.43 26.51 -7.63
C GLU A 60 -16.73 26.96 -9.06
N ASN A 61 -17.16 28.22 -9.20
CA ASN A 61 -17.12 28.93 -10.47
C ASN A 61 -16.46 30.31 -10.27
N VAL A 62 -16.39 31.12 -11.33
CA VAL A 62 -15.65 32.40 -11.30
C VAL A 62 -16.25 33.42 -10.30
N LYS A 63 -17.52 33.29 -9.91
CA LYS A 63 -18.23 34.26 -9.05
C LYS A 63 -18.51 33.72 -7.64
N ASP A 64 -18.89 32.45 -7.54
CA ASP A 64 -19.41 31.83 -6.32
C ASP A 64 -18.77 30.45 -6.07
N ALA A 65 -18.63 30.09 -4.81
CA ALA A 65 -18.34 28.73 -4.37
C ALA A 65 -19.43 28.26 -3.40
N VAL A 66 -19.96 27.06 -3.64
CA VAL A 66 -21.01 26.44 -2.80
C VAL A 66 -20.48 25.15 -2.22
N LEU A 67 -20.69 24.98 -0.93
CA LEU A 67 -20.13 23.89 -0.16
C LEU A 67 -21.16 23.35 0.83
N VAL A 68 -21.21 22.03 0.96
CA VAL A 68 -21.94 21.38 2.06
C VAL A 68 -20.98 20.75 3.04
N GLY A 69 -21.02 21.24 4.26
CA GLY A 69 -20.41 20.60 5.42
C GLY A 69 -21.44 19.72 6.13
N GLN A 70 -20.98 18.58 6.64
CA GLN A 70 -21.77 17.69 7.50
C GLN A 70 -21.14 17.67 8.89
N MET A 71 -21.98 17.84 9.91
CA MET A 71 -21.63 17.58 11.31
C MET A 71 -22.73 16.72 11.92
N GLU A 72 -22.39 15.48 12.27
CA GLU A 72 -23.37 14.49 12.75
C GLU A 72 -24.52 14.36 11.73
N ASN A 73 -25.76 14.36 12.21
CA ASN A 73 -26.98 14.32 11.41
C ASN A 73 -27.37 15.67 10.79
N ARG A 74 -26.45 16.64 10.69
CA ARG A 74 -26.76 17.98 10.18
C ARG A 74 -25.92 18.33 8.98
N LEU A 75 -26.57 18.92 7.98
CA LEU A 75 -25.91 19.53 6.84
C LEU A 75 -25.93 21.06 6.98
N TYR A 76 -24.91 21.71 6.48
CA TYR A 76 -24.79 23.16 6.41
C TYR A 76 -24.41 23.56 5.00
N LEU A 77 -25.25 24.37 4.37
CA LEU A 77 -24.95 24.97 3.08
C LEU A 77 -24.21 26.29 3.29
N TYR A 78 -23.01 26.38 2.73
CA TYR A 78 -22.20 27.59 2.73
C TYR A 78 -22.12 28.13 1.31
N ARG A 79 -22.36 29.44 1.17
CA ARG A 79 -22.09 30.19 -0.06
C ARG A 79 -20.97 31.18 0.19
N TYR A 80 -19.95 31.13 -0.64
CA TYR A 80 -18.88 32.10 -0.70
C TYR A 80 -18.96 32.88 -2.00
N VAL A 81 -18.73 34.18 -1.93
CA VAL A 81 -18.74 35.08 -3.08
C VAL A 81 -17.38 35.75 -3.22
N ARG A 82 -16.99 36.10 -4.45
CA ARG A 82 -15.73 36.77 -4.73
C ARG A 82 -15.99 38.17 -5.28
N ALA A 83 -15.73 39.19 -4.47
CA ALA A 83 -15.68 40.58 -4.95
C ALA A 83 -14.32 40.85 -5.61
N ASP A 84 -14.34 41.26 -6.88
CA ASP A 84 -13.20 41.80 -7.65
C ASP A 84 -11.92 40.93 -7.72
N GLY A 85 -12.05 39.61 -7.53
CA GLY A 85 -11.04 38.63 -7.93
C GLY A 85 -9.88 38.38 -6.96
N LYS A 86 -9.92 38.84 -5.70
CA LYS A 86 -8.78 38.66 -4.76
C LYS A 86 -9.02 37.69 -3.59
N ALA A 87 -10.24 37.55 -3.05
CA ALA A 87 -10.55 36.58 -1.99
C ALA A 87 -12.04 36.20 -1.97
N PHE A 88 -12.34 34.97 -1.52
CA PHE A 88 -13.71 34.54 -1.22
C PHE A 88 -14.12 35.04 0.18
N SER A 89 -15.30 35.62 0.29
CA SER A 89 -15.94 35.93 1.57
C SER A 89 -17.20 35.10 1.74
N LEU A 90 -17.48 34.67 2.97
CA LEU A 90 -18.75 34.00 3.28
C LEU A 90 -19.90 34.98 3.04
N ASP A 91 -20.80 34.64 2.13
CA ASP A 91 -22.03 35.37 1.86
C ASP A 91 -23.11 34.96 2.87
N PHE A 92 -23.41 33.66 2.92
CA PHE A 92 -24.28 33.09 3.95
C PHE A 92 -23.93 31.66 4.32
N ARG A 93 -24.36 31.28 5.52
CA ARG A 93 -24.44 29.90 6.02
C ARG A 93 -25.92 29.60 6.28
N SER A 94 -26.40 28.44 5.84
CA SER A 94 -27.77 28.02 6.15
C SER A 94 -27.98 27.75 7.63
N GLN A 95 -29.23 27.79 8.07
CA GLN A 95 -29.61 27.12 9.32
C GLN A 95 -29.29 25.62 9.25
N PRO A 96 -29.19 24.92 10.40
CA PRO A 96 -28.89 23.50 10.43
C PRO A 96 -29.96 22.73 9.66
N LEU A 97 -29.52 21.96 8.66
CA LEU A 97 -30.38 21.11 7.88
C LEU A 97 -30.40 19.72 8.54
N VAL A 98 -31.36 19.52 9.43
CA VAL A 98 -31.41 18.36 10.34
C VAL A 98 -31.93 17.14 9.60
N VAL A 99 -31.03 16.19 9.32
CA VAL A 99 -31.37 14.84 8.89
C VAL A 99 -31.98 14.11 10.08
N ASP A 100 -33.03 13.32 9.81
CA ASP A 100 -33.75 12.58 10.84
C ASP A 100 -32.77 11.71 11.68
N PRO A 101 -32.60 12.01 12.98
CA PRO A 101 -31.69 11.28 13.85
C PRO A 101 -31.96 9.78 13.93
N SER A 102 -33.21 9.34 13.70
CA SER A 102 -33.59 7.93 13.73
C SER A 102 -33.05 7.13 12.54
N THR A 103 -32.75 7.82 11.43
CA THR A 103 -32.26 7.20 10.20
C THR A 103 -30.74 7.31 10.03
N TRP A 104 -30.14 8.28 10.73
CA TRP A 104 -28.73 8.66 10.64
C TRP A 104 -27.83 7.79 11.51
N THR A 105 -26.68 7.36 10.95
CA THR A 105 -25.60 6.75 11.75
C THR A 105 -24.25 7.20 11.23
N ALA A 106 -23.27 7.38 12.13
CA ALA A 106 -21.93 7.86 11.77
C ALA A 106 -21.17 6.96 10.77
N ALA A 107 -21.56 5.68 10.67
CA ALA A 107 -20.97 4.70 9.77
C ALA A 107 -21.61 4.68 8.37
N LYS A 108 -22.82 5.24 8.20
CA LYS A 108 -23.44 5.36 6.89
C LYS A 108 -22.86 6.56 6.16
N GLN A 109 -22.44 6.35 4.92
CA GLN A 109 -22.04 7.44 4.04
C GLN A 109 -23.28 7.96 3.31
N GLU A 110 -23.56 9.25 3.48
CA GLU A 110 -24.62 9.95 2.74
C GLU A 110 -24.08 10.49 1.42
N ASN A 111 -24.83 10.25 0.35
CA ASN A 111 -24.63 10.97 -0.89
C ASN A 111 -25.43 12.27 -0.78
N VAL A 112 -24.72 13.38 -0.57
CA VAL A 112 -25.31 14.71 -0.45
C VAL A 112 -25.15 15.43 -1.78
N GLU A 113 -26.24 16.02 -2.26
CA GLU A 113 -26.32 16.63 -3.56
C GLU A 113 -26.87 18.04 -3.44
N VAL A 114 -26.20 18.99 -4.08
CA VAL A 114 -26.66 20.38 -4.10
C VAL A 114 -26.94 20.83 -5.51
N ARG A 115 -28.13 21.38 -5.70
CA ARG A 115 -28.51 22.08 -6.91
C ARG A 115 -28.57 23.57 -6.61
N THR A 116 -27.70 24.32 -7.28
CA THR A 116 -27.73 25.78 -7.25
C THR A 116 -28.91 26.32 -8.05
N PRO A 117 -29.52 27.45 -7.63
CA PRO A 117 -30.61 28.08 -8.38
C PRO A 117 -30.18 28.40 -9.82
N ARG A 118 -31.08 28.19 -10.80
CA ARG A 118 -30.91 28.58 -12.22
C ARG A 118 -32.12 29.36 -12.69
N GLU A 119 -31.94 30.24 -13.70
CA GLU A 119 -33.04 30.86 -14.47
C GLU A 119 -34.25 31.32 -13.63
N GLY A 120 -34.09 32.40 -12.86
CA GLY A 120 -35.19 32.97 -12.07
C GLY A 120 -35.51 32.25 -10.75
N GLN A 121 -34.88 31.10 -10.47
CA GLN A 121 -34.92 30.47 -9.15
C GLN A 121 -34.03 31.21 -8.15
N THR A 122 -34.44 31.20 -6.87
CA THR A 122 -33.70 31.82 -5.76
C THR A 122 -33.29 30.82 -4.67
N GLN A 123 -33.82 29.59 -4.70
CA GLN A 123 -33.61 28.58 -3.67
C GLN A 123 -32.63 27.50 -4.12
N TYR A 124 -31.80 27.06 -3.20
CA TYR A 124 -30.92 25.90 -3.34
C TYR A 124 -31.69 24.66 -2.93
N TRP A 125 -31.44 23.55 -3.62
CA TRP A 125 -31.89 22.23 -3.17
C TRP A 125 -30.70 21.46 -2.61
N VAL A 126 -30.83 20.96 -1.38
CA VAL A 126 -29.86 20.08 -0.73
C VAL A 126 -30.53 18.73 -0.49
N GLY A 127 -30.31 17.78 -1.40
CA GLY A 127 -30.78 16.41 -1.28
C GLY A 127 -29.78 15.54 -0.54
N TYR A 128 -30.26 14.52 0.16
CA TYR A 128 -29.40 13.49 0.74
C TYR A 128 -30.05 12.11 0.64
N ARG A 129 -29.20 11.09 0.50
CA ARG A 129 -29.59 9.68 0.46
C ARG A 129 -28.51 8.78 1.05
N TYR A 130 -28.90 7.61 1.55
CA TYR A 130 -27.95 6.59 2.00
C TYR A 130 -27.69 5.55 0.91
N ASN A 131 -26.51 4.93 0.93
CA ASN A 131 -26.19 3.84 0.01
C ASN A 131 -27.18 2.67 0.18
N GLY A 132 -27.81 2.24 -0.93
CA GLY A 132 -28.77 1.15 -0.95
C GLY A 132 -30.22 1.53 -0.62
N GLU A 133 -30.54 2.82 -0.43
CA GLU A 133 -31.93 3.29 -0.42
C GLU A 133 -32.56 3.18 -1.81
N ASP A 134 -33.86 2.90 -1.85
CA ASP A 134 -34.66 2.80 -3.07
C ASP A 134 -34.92 4.20 -3.67
N ASP A 135 -34.90 4.30 -5.00
CA ASP A 135 -35.11 5.55 -5.76
C ASP A 135 -36.59 6.02 -5.74
N THR A 136 -37.43 5.42 -4.88
CA THR A 136 -38.87 5.72 -4.75
C THR A 136 -39.18 6.84 -3.76
N GLN A 137 -38.20 7.29 -2.97
CA GLN A 137 -38.33 8.38 -2.02
C GLN A 137 -37.22 9.41 -2.18
N ALA A 138 -37.54 10.68 -1.91
CA ALA A 138 -36.62 11.80 -1.93
C ALA A 138 -36.71 12.58 -0.61
N LYS A 139 -35.54 12.85 -0.01
CA LYS A 139 -35.40 13.64 1.22
C LYS A 139 -34.41 14.76 0.98
N GLY A 140 -34.70 15.96 1.48
CA GLY A 140 -33.81 17.09 1.33
C GLY A 140 -34.36 18.38 1.90
N PHE A 141 -33.73 19.48 1.50
CA PHE A 141 -34.02 20.81 2.02
C PHE A 141 -34.03 21.84 0.90
N LEU A 142 -35.01 22.72 0.93
CA LEU A 142 -35.00 23.97 0.15
C LEU A 142 -34.39 25.06 0.99
N VAL A 143 -33.27 25.65 0.55
CA VAL A 143 -32.55 26.69 1.28
C VAL A 143 -32.67 28.01 0.52
N GLY A 144 -33.20 29.03 1.18
CA GLY A 144 -33.29 30.39 0.65
C GLY A 144 -31.94 31.12 0.63
N PRO A 145 -31.86 32.27 -0.06
CA PRO A 145 -30.66 33.11 -0.07
C PRO A 145 -30.36 33.77 1.28
N ASP A 146 -31.35 33.81 2.19
CA ASP A 146 -31.20 34.23 3.59
C ASP A 146 -30.71 33.10 4.52
N GLY A 147 -30.43 31.92 3.97
CA GLY A 147 -30.00 30.74 4.72
C GLY A 147 -31.13 29.97 5.42
N VAL A 148 -32.38 30.43 5.34
CA VAL A 148 -33.53 29.75 5.94
C VAL A 148 -33.93 28.56 5.08
N ALA A 149 -34.27 27.45 5.72
CA ALA A 149 -34.52 26.18 5.05
C ALA A 149 -35.90 25.60 5.34
N ALA A 150 -36.49 24.94 4.35
CA ALA A 150 -37.68 24.11 4.49
C ALA A 150 -37.29 22.64 4.26
N ALA A 151 -37.71 21.75 5.15
CA ALA A 151 -37.52 20.32 5.01
C ALA A 151 -38.50 19.75 3.98
N VAL A 152 -38.03 18.80 3.17
CA VAL A 152 -38.81 18.16 2.11
C VAL A 152 -38.71 16.66 2.24
N GLN A 153 -39.87 16.01 2.25
CA GLN A 153 -40.01 14.56 2.11
C GLN A 153 -40.99 14.30 0.97
N ALA A 154 -40.58 13.49 -0.01
CA ALA A 154 -41.41 13.19 -1.17
C ALA A 154 -41.32 11.72 -1.57
N ASP A 155 -42.42 11.18 -2.07
CA ASP A 155 -42.49 9.91 -2.80
C ASP A 155 -43.27 10.12 -4.12
N ALA A 156 -43.58 9.05 -4.87
CA ALA A 156 -44.29 9.18 -6.14
C ALA A 156 -45.71 9.81 -6.04
N SER A 157 -46.31 9.83 -4.85
CA SER A 157 -47.68 10.27 -4.60
C SER A 157 -47.76 11.66 -3.96
N VAL A 158 -46.93 11.93 -2.95
CA VAL A 158 -47.00 13.14 -2.13
C VAL A 158 -45.63 13.78 -1.92
N ALA A 159 -45.57 15.11 -1.96
CA ALA A 159 -44.45 15.90 -1.44
C ALA A 159 -44.93 16.74 -0.25
N VAL A 160 -44.28 16.60 0.91
CA VAL A 160 -44.52 17.41 2.10
C VAL A 160 -43.34 18.36 2.29
N ILE A 161 -43.63 19.67 2.32
CA ILE A 161 -42.65 20.73 2.53
C ILE A 161 -42.98 21.44 3.84
N THR A 162 -42.12 21.28 4.83
CA THR A 162 -42.30 21.85 6.18
C THR A 162 -41.33 23.00 6.40
N ALA A 163 -41.85 24.20 6.72
CA ALA A 163 -41.05 25.38 7.01
C ALA A 163 -41.36 25.97 8.39
N ASP A 164 -40.42 26.77 8.89
CA ASP A 164 -40.48 27.53 10.14
C ASP A 164 -41.10 28.93 9.96
N ARG A 165 -41.60 29.23 8.75
CA ARG A 165 -42.27 30.48 8.39
C ARG A 165 -43.55 30.21 7.62
N PRO A 166 -44.64 30.97 7.82
CA PRO A 166 -45.90 30.81 7.08
C PRO A 166 -45.71 30.89 5.56
N TRP A 167 -46.46 30.06 4.83
CA TRP A 167 -46.39 29.99 3.37
C TRP A 167 -47.27 31.04 2.70
N THR A 168 -46.65 31.93 1.93
CA THR A 168 -47.35 32.81 0.96
C THR A 168 -47.41 32.12 -0.40
N ASP A 169 -48.27 32.60 -1.29
CA ASP A 169 -48.42 32.01 -2.62
C ASP A 169 -47.15 32.18 -3.47
N GLU A 170 -46.41 33.27 -3.32
CA GLU A 170 -45.12 33.48 -3.98
C GLU A 170 -44.08 32.46 -3.51
N ARG A 171 -44.00 32.19 -2.19
CA ARG A 171 -43.07 31.20 -1.63
C ARG A 171 -43.41 29.79 -2.11
N ARG A 172 -44.70 29.45 -2.20
CA ARG A 172 -45.17 28.17 -2.75
C ARG A 172 -44.76 28.03 -4.21
N ALA A 173 -44.97 29.07 -5.03
CA ALA A 173 -44.58 29.06 -6.43
C ALA A 173 -43.06 28.89 -6.63
N GLN A 174 -42.24 29.60 -5.85
CA GLN A 174 -40.76 29.49 -5.89
C GLN A 174 -40.27 28.11 -5.45
N ALA A 175 -40.86 27.54 -4.38
CA ALA A 175 -40.55 26.20 -3.92
C ALA A 175 -40.87 25.15 -4.99
N LEU A 176 -42.04 25.23 -5.62
CA LEU A 176 -42.43 24.32 -6.70
C LEU A 176 -41.52 24.45 -7.93
N ALA A 177 -41.13 25.67 -8.32
CA ALA A 177 -40.22 25.89 -9.44
C ALA A 177 -38.85 25.25 -9.23
N THR A 178 -38.37 25.21 -7.97
CA THR A 178 -37.10 24.58 -7.60
C THR A 178 -37.24 23.06 -7.47
N LEU A 179 -38.31 22.57 -6.84
CA LEU A 179 -38.52 21.14 -6.56
C LEU A 179 -38.86 20.32 -7.80
N ARG A 180 -39.62 20.87 -8.75
CA ARG A 180 -40.02 20.14 -9.97
C ARG A 180 -38.84 19.48 -10.67
N PRO A 181 -37.78 20.22 -11.04
CA PRO A 181 -36.64 19.59 -11.67
C PRO A 181 -35.69 18.93 -10.65
N ALA A 182 -35.70 19.31 -9.37
CA ALA A 182 -34.83 18.70 -8.36
C ALA A 182 -35.25 17.28 -7.97
N LEU A 183 -36.54 16.96 -8.04
CA LEU A 183 -37.08 15.64 -7.66
C LEU A 183 -37.18 14.65 -8.83
N THR A 184 -37.09 15.11 -10.08
CA THR A 184 -37.29 14.28 -11.28
C THR A 184 -36.05 14.14 -12.16
N ASP A 185 -34.96 14.85 -11.87
CA ASP A 185 -33.72 14.84 -12.68
C ASP A 185 -32.59 14.10 -11.97
N TYR A 186 -31.61 13.61 -12.71
CA TYR A 186 -30.48 12.91 -12.11
C TYR A 186 -29.79 13.81 -11.08
N PRO A 187 -29.52 13.28 -9.87
CA PRO A 187 -29.55 11.86 -9.50
C PRO A 187 -30.75 11.39 -8.65
N VAL A 188 -31.70 12.26 -8.31
CA VAL A 188 -32.96 11.89 -7.64
C VAL A 188 -34.03 11.59 -8.71
N ARG A 189 -34.36 10.31 -8.88
CA ARG A 189 -35.16 9.84 -10.02
C ARG A 189 -36.58 9.41 -9.64
N LEU A 190 -37.36 10.29 -9.00
CA LEU A 190 -38.80 10.02 -8.93
C LEU A 190 -39.35 9.91 -10.36
N LYS A 191 -40.12 8.86 -10.63
CA LYS A 191 -40.66 8.57 -11.98
C LYS A 191 -41.48 9.73 -12.56
N SER A 192 -42.12 10.49 -11.68
CA SER A 192 -42.88 11.70 -12.00
C SER A 192 -42.89 12.61 -10.78
N PHE A 193 -43.15 13.91 -11.00
CA PHE A 193 -43.38 14.84 -9.90
C PHE A 193 -44.66 14.45 -9.12
N PRO A 194 -44.70 14.54 -7.78
CA PRO A 194 -45.83 14.06 -6.99
C PRO A 194 -47.12 14.83 -7.30
N ALA A 195 -48.25 14.11 -7.31
CA ALA A 195 -49.55 14.69 -7.65
C ALA A 195 -50.13 15.55 -6.52
N ASP A 196 -49.85 15.18 -5.26
CA ASP A 196 -50.23 15.96 -4.06
C ASP A 196 -49.00 16.68 -3.49
N VAL A 197 -49.12 17.99 -3.23
CA VAL A 197 -48.07 18.80 -2.61
C VAL A 197 -48.63 19.54 -1.41
N ARG A 198 -48.09 19.24 -0.22
CA ARG A 198 -48.52 19.80 1.06
C ARG A 198 -47.47 20.74 1.61
N PHE A 199 -47.92 21.94 1.99
CA PHE A 199 -47.08 22.94 2.64
C PHE A 199 -47.47 23.07 4.10
N GLU A 200 -46.55 22.68 4.97
CA GLU A 200 -46.73 22.70 6.43
C GLU A 200 -45.92 23.84 7.05
N TYR A 201 -46.51 24.45 8.07
CA TYR A 201 -45.85 25.45 8.91
C TYR A 201 -45.68 24.88 10.32
N ARG A 202 -44.44 24.89 10.82
CA ARG A 202 -44.12 24.55 12.20
C ARG A 202 -43.61 25.80 12.90
N THR A 203 -44.15 26.12 14.07
CA THR A 203 -43.67 27.26 14.86
C THR A 203 -42.20 27.03 15.24
N PRO A 204 -41.31 28.03 15.03
CA PRO A 204 -39.92 27.95 15.48
C PRO A 204 -39.85 27.68 16.98
N VAL A 205 -38.95 26.80 17.38
CA VAL A 205 -38.65 26.55 18.80
C VAL A 205 -37.66 27.61 19.28
N ASP A 206 -37.92 28.26 20.41
CA ASP A 206 -36.90 29.09 21.08
C ASP A 206 -35.83 28.16 21.68
N VAL A 207 -34.76 27.96 20.91
CA VAL A 207 -33.73 26.97 21.23
C VAL A 207 -33.11 27.22 22.60
N THR A 208 -32.87 28.49 22.95
CA THR A 208 -32.22 28.86 24.21
C THR A 208 -33.17 28.71 25.39
N ALA A 209 -34.41 29.18 25.27
CA ALA A 209 -35.40 29.07 26.35
C ALA A 209 -35.80 27.60 26.61
N THR A 210 -35.98 26.80 25.56
CA THR A 210 -36.30 25.38 25.69
C THR A 210 -35.14 24.60 26.32
N PHE A 211 -33.90 24.82 25.87
CA PHE A 211 -32.73 24.18 26.49
C PHE A 211 -32.61 24.54 27.98
N ARG A 212 -32.77 25.83 28.33
CA ARG A 212 -32.77 26.29 29.72
C ARG A 212 -33.79 25.54 30.56
N THR A 213 -35.01 25.39 30.05
CA THR A 213 -36.10 24.70 30.75
C THR A 213 -35.77 23.22 30.97
N LEU A 214 -35.33 22.52 29.93
CA LEU A 214 -34.95 21.11 30.02
C LEU A 214 -33.75 20.90 30.97
N HIS A 215 -32.77 21.80 30.95
CA HIS A 215 -31.64 21.77 31.86
C HIS A 215 -32.07 21.96 33.31
N GLN A 216 -32.94 22.93 33.59
CA GLN A 216 -33.46 23.17 34.94
C GLN A 216 -34.23 21.96 35.49
N VAL A 217 -35.04 21.31 34.65
CA VAL A 217 -35.74 20.06 35.01
C VAL A 217 -34.72 18.97 35.38
N ALA A 218 -33.72 18.73 34.53
CA ALA A 218 -32.70 17.73 34.81
C ALA A 218 -31.88 18.04 36.07
N ARG A 219 -31.51 19.31 36.27
CA ARG A 219 -30.74 19.79 37.43
C ARG A 219 -31.47 19.62 38.76
N ALA A 220 -32.80 19.74 38.75
CA ALA A 220 -33.64 19.61 39.94
C ALA A 220 -33.79 18.16 40.43
N ILE A 221 -33.48 17.16 39.59
CA ILE A 221 -33.61 15.74 39.93
C ILE A 221 -32.40 15.29 40.78
N PRO A 222 -32.60 14.77 42.00
CA PRO A 222 -31.52 14.22 42.82
C PRO A 222 -30.75 13.11 42.08
N ARG A 223 -29.41 13.14 42.10
CA ARG A 223 -28.55 12.16 41.40
C ARG A 223 -28.80 10.71 41.84
N ALA A 224 -29.32 10.47 43.05
CA ALA A 224 -29.71 9.15 43.53
C ALA A 224 -30.90 8.54 42.77
N LYS A 225 -31.76 9.37 42.16
CA LYS A 225 -32.90 8.94 41.33
C LYS A 225 -32.46 8.70 39.88
N THR A 226 -31.62 7.69 39.68
CA THR A 226 -30.93 7.41 38.42
C THR A 226 -31.88 7.31 37.21
N ALA A 227 -32.99 6.58 37.33
CA ALA A 227 -33.94 6.40 36.23
C ALA A 227 -34.65 7.70 35.81
N GLU A 228 -35.05 8.54 36.77
CA GLU A 228 -35.69 9.84 36.49
C GLU A 228 -34.69 10.78 35.79
N PHE A 229 -33.47 10.84 36.32
CA PHE A 229 -32.42 11.66 35.73
C PHE A 229 -32.05 11.19 34.32
N SER A 230 -31.91 9.88 34.11
CA SER A 230 -31.59 9.31 32.79
C SER A 230 -32.64 9.67 31.73
N ARG A 231 -33.93 9.75 32.10
CA ARG A 231 -34.99 10.21 31.19
C ARG A 231 -34.84 11.69 30.86
N ALA A 232 -34.66 12.56 31.86
CA ALA A 232 -34.47 13.99 31.64
C ALA A 232 -33.20 14.28 30.81
N LEU A 233 -32.12 13.54 31.02
CA LEU A 233 -30.91 13.64 30.20
C LEU A 233 -31.15 13.16 28.76
N ALA A 234 -31.97 12.11 28.57
CA ALA A 234 -32.35 11.64 27.23
C ALA A 234 -33.17 12.69 26.46
N ASP A 235 -34.04 13.44 27.15
CA ASP A 235 -34.79 14.55 26.54
C ASP A 235 -33.88 15.70 26.13
N LEU A 236 -32.93 16.09 27.00
CA LEU A 236 -31.87 17.04 26.65
C LEU A 236 -31.04 16.57 25.44
N ARG A 237 -30.66 15.28 25.43
CA ARG A 237 -29.90 14.69 24.32
C ARG A 237 -30.68 14.72 23.02
N ARG A 238 -31.96 14.36 23.04
CA ARG A 238 -32.81 14.43 21.86
C ARG A 238 -32.91 15.86 21.35
N PHE A 239 -33.17 16.81 22.24
CA PHE A 239 -33.23 18.22 21.90
C PHE A 239 -31.92 18.74 21.29
N VAL A 240 -30.76 18.41 21.88
CA VAL A 240 -29.44 18.80 21.36
C VAL A 240 -29.03 18.00 20.11
N MET A 241 -29.66 16.88 19.79
CA MET A 241 -29.48 16.19 18.51
C MET A 241 -30.33 16.82 17.40
N GLU A 242 -31.55 17.25 17.74
CA GLU A 242 -32.45 17.97 16.84
C GLU A 242 -31.99 19.42 16.58
N GLN A 243 -31.49 20.10 17.60
CA GLN A 243 -31.04 21.50 17.53
C GLN A 243 -29.52 21.58 17.60
N ASP A 244 -28.89 22.56 16.91
CA ASP A 244 -27.45 22.76 17.04
C ASP A 244 -27.12 23.41 18.39
N TYR A 245 -26.39 22.73 19.28
CA TYR A 245 -25.99 23.31 20.57
C TYR A 245 -25.18 24.61 20.43
N ARG A 246 -24.58 24.84 19.25
CA ARG A 246 -23.88 26.09 18.93
C ARG A 246 -24.84 27.28 18.79
N GLU A 247 -26.13 27.02 18.62
CA GLU A 247 -27.22 28.01 18.56
C GLU A 247 -27.89 28.26 19.92
N ILE A 248 -27.57 27.47 20.95
CA ILE A 248 -27.92 27.82 22.33
C ILE A 248 -27.04 28.99 22.74
N ASP A 249 -27.64 30.14 23.03
CA ASP A 249 -26.95 31.43 23.21
C ASP A 249 -25.88 31.68 22.13
N PRO A 250 -26.28 32.03 20.90
CA PRO A 250 -25.34 32.19 19.79
C PRO A 250 -24.37 33.37 20.02
N THR A 251 -24.73 34.31 20.89
CA THR A 251 -23.84 35.41 21.29
C THR A 251 -22.70 34.95 22.20
N GLY A 252 -22.91 33.83 22.92
CA GLY A 252 -21.98 33.23 23.85
C GLY A 252 -21.70 34.09 25.09
N LYS A 253 -22.64 34.99 25.43
CA LYS A 253 -22.48 35.98 26.51
C LYS A 253 -23.28 35.67 27.76
N ASP A 254 -24.20 34.71 27.73
CA ASP A 254 -25.01 34.32 28.88
C ASP A 254 -24.22 33.34 29.78
N PRO A 255 -23.76 33.78 30.97
CA PRO A 255 -22.99 32.92 31.88
C PRO A 255 -23.78 31.72 32.39
N ASP A 256 -25.11 31.84 32.50
CA ASP A 256 -25.98 30.75 32.97
C ASP A 256 -26.11 29.69 31.89
N MET A 257 -26.16 30.07 30.60
CA MET A 257 -26.15 29.11 29.49
C MET A 257 -24.81 28.40 29.33
N LEU A 258 -23.69 29.10 29.52
CA LEU A 258 -22.37 28.44 29.57
C LEU A 258 -22.27 27.47 30.75
N THR A 259 -22.88 27.80 31.89
CA THR A 259 -23.00 26.88 33.04
C THR A 259 -23.84 25.66 32.65
N ALA A 260 -25.00 25.87 32.05
CA ALA A 260 -25.90 24.80 31.65
C ALA A 260 -25.27 23.85 30.61
N LEU A 261 -24.55 24.39 29.63
CA LEU A 261 -23.80 23.61 28.64
C LEU A 261 -22.64 22.84 29.28
N ASN A 262 -21.92 23.43 30.24
CA ASN A 262 -20.88 22.74 30.99
C ASN A 262 -21.44 21.58 31.82
N ASP A 263 -22.55 21.79 32.52
CA ASP A 263 -23.24 20.76 33.31
C ASP A 263 -23.73 19.64 32.40
N TYR A 264 -24.32 19.99 31.26
CA TYR A 264 -24.78 19.02 30.28
C TYR A 264 -23.63 18.18 29.71
N GLY A 265 -22.50 18.80 29.37
CA GLY A 265 -21.28 18.09 28.96
C GLY A 265 -20.76 17.14 30.04
N PHE A 266 -20.78 17.57 31.31
CA PHE A 266 -20.42 16.71 32.45
C PHE A 266 -21.38 15.50 32.58
N TRP A 267 -22.70 15.73 32.52
CA TRP A 267 -23.69 14.65 32.62
C TRP A 267 -23.60 13.65 31.46
N LEU A 268 -23.30 14.14 30.24
CA LEU A 268 -23.03 13.28 29.10
C LEU A 268 -21.81 12.37 29.36
N ALA A 269 -20.71 12.93 29.88
CA ALA A 269 -19.53 12.15 30.22
C ALA A 269 -19.83 11.10 31.30
N GLU A 270 -20.57 11.44 32.34
CA GLU A 270 -21.00 10.49 33.38
C GLU A 270 -21.90 9.36 32.83
N SER A 271 -22.78 9.68 31.88
CA SER A 271 -23.64 8.68 31.23
C SER A 271 -22.92 7.81 30.20
N GLY A 272 -21.65 8.10 29.92
CA GLY A 272 -20.85 7.40 28.94
C GLY A 272 -20.93 7.96 27.51
N ASP A 273 -21.64 9.06 27.26
CA ASP A 273 -21.60 9.76 25.96
C ASP A 273 -20.41 10.74 25.90
N THR A 274 -19.23 10.18 26.01
CA THR A 274 -17.98 10.92 26.21
C THR A 274 -17.55 11.71 24.98
N GLU A 275 -17.93 11.28 23.78
CA GLU A 275 -17.61 11.98 22.53
C GLU A 275 -18.40 13.28 22.41
N GLN A 276 -19.72 13.21 22.65
CA GLN A 276 -20.56 14.40 22.65
C GLN A 276 -20.17 15.37 23.77
N ALA A 277 -19.83 14.83 24.95
CA ALA A 277 -19.31 15.62 26.05
C ALA A 277 -18.06 16.43 25.68
N ASP A 278 -17.06 15.81 25.05
CA ASP A 278 -15.82 16.49 24.63
C ASP A 278 -16.12 17.63 23.64
N ARG A 279 -17.01 17.41 22.67
CA ARG A 279 -17.42 18.44 21.69
C ARG A 279 -18.05 19.65 22.36
N ILE A 280 -19.04 19.43 23.23
CA ILE A 280 -19.76 20.50 23.91
C ILE A 280 -18.83 21.27 24.85
N LEU A 281 -18.02 20.56 25.63
CA LEU A 281 -17.07 21.20 26.56
C LEU A 281 -15.97 21.95 25.81
N THR A 282 -15.57 21.48 24.62
CA THR A 282 -14.69 22.23 23.74
C THR A 282 -15.32 23.53 23.26
N ASP A 283 -16.60 23.53 22.90
CA ASP A 283 -17.29 24.75 22.52
C ASP A 283 -17.49 25.72 23.71
N VAL A 284 -17.78 25.20 24.91
CA VAL A 284 -17.80 26.00 26.14
C VAL A 284 -16.46 26.71 26.35
N LEU A 285 -15.34 25.97 26.27
CA LEU A 285 -14.00 26.53 26.43
C LEU A 285 -13.58 27.47 25.29
N ARG A 286 -14.16 27.30 24.10
CA ARG A 286 -13.97 28.23 22.99
C ARG A 286 -14.68 29.56 23.25
N ARG A 287 -15.88 29.53 23.84
CA ARG A 287 -16.65 30.74 24.18
C ARG A 287 -16.10 31.45 25.42
N ASP A 288 -15.73 30.67 26.43
CA ASP A 288 -15.13 31.14 27.67
C ASP A 288 -13.89 30.30 28.02
N PRO A 289 -12.70 30.69 27.51
CA PRO A 289 -11.45 30.01 27.82
C PRO A 289 -11.06 30.09 29.29
N ALA A 290 -11.64 31.00 30.08
CA ALA A 290 -11.37 31.18 31.51
C ALA A 290 -12.17 30.19 32.40
N ARG A 291 -13.14 29.47 31.82
CA ARG A 291 -14.00 28.51 32.52
C ARG A 291 -13.24 27.28 33.04
N THR A 292 -12.59 27.40 34.19
CA THR A 292 -11.74 26.36 34.78
C THR A 292 -12.44 24.99 34.91
N ALA A 293 -13.71 24.95 35.33
CA ALA A 293 -14.46 23.69 35.48
C ALA A 293 -14.61 22.90 34.18
N ALA A 294 -14.69 23.56 33.02
CA ALA A 294 -14.87 22.88 31.75
C ALA A 294 -13.62 22.09 31.32
N TYR A 295 -12.41 22.52 31.72
CA TYR A 295 -11.19 21.73 31.52
C TYR A 295 -11.25 20.41 32.28
N LEU A 296 -11.70 20.42 33.54
CA LEU A 296 -11.81 19.21 34.35
C LEU A 296 -12.81 18.22 33.73
N ASN A 297 -13.99 18.71 33.36
CA ASN A 297 -15.04 17.90 32.76
C ASN A 297 -14.59 17.31 31.41
N ARG A 298 -13.86 18.09 30.61
CA ARG A 298 -13.37 17.64 29.30
C ARG A 298 -12.23 16.64 29.46
N ALA A 299 -11.35 16.84 30.44
CA ALA A 299 -10.32 15.88 30.80
C ALA A 299 -10.94 14.53 31.18
N ASP A 300 -11.96 14.53 32.03
CA ASP A 300 -12.66 13.31 32.45
C ASP A 300 -13.30 12.59 31.25
N ALA A 301 -13.99 13.34 30.37
CA ALA A 301 -14.58 12.78 29.15
C ALA A 301 -13.53 12.13 28.25
N ARG A 302 -12.43 12.82 27.96
CA ARG A 302 -11.32 12.32 27.12
C ARG A 302 -10.60 11.14 27.77
N TYR A 303 -10.42 11.17 29.09
CA TYR A 303 -9.77 10.08 29.82
C TYR A 303 -10.59 8.79 29.75
N GLN A 304 -11.93 8.90 29.76
CA GLN A 304 -12.80 7.75 29.52
C GLN A 304 -12.80 7.30 28.05
N GLN A 305 -12.63 8.19 27.08
CA GLN A 305 -12.55 7.80 25.66
C GLN A 305 -11.34 6.88 25.36
N ARG A 306 -10.23 7.03 26.09
CA ARG A 306 -9.05 6.18 25.90
C ARG A 306 -9.36 4.68 26.05
N THR A 307 -10.33 4.31 26.89
CA THR A 307 -10.72 2.92 27.10
C THR A 307 -11.67 2.40 26.02
N LYS A 308 -12.30 3.29 25.25
CA LYS A 308 -13.27 2.95 24.19
C LYS A 308 -12.62 2.82 22.82
N THR A 309 -11.54 3.55 22.54
CA THR A 309 -10.91 3.58 21.21
C THR A 309 -9.45 3.12 21.30
N ARG A 310 -9.21 1.81 21.15
CA ARG A 310 -7.88 1.21 21.29
C ARG A 310 -6.80 1.92 20.44
N ASP A 311 -7.14 2.26 19.20
CA ASP A 311 -6.19 2.86 18.25
C ASP A 311 -5.91 4.35 18.53
N LYS A 312 -6.75 5.02 19.33
CA LYS A 312 -6.59 6.44 19.73
C LYS A 312 -6.38 6.61 21.23
N ARG A 313 -6.03 5.53 21.94
CA ARG A 313 -5.87 5.54 23.40
C ARG A 313 -4.89 6.62 23.82
N ASP A 314 -3.69 6.61 23.25
CA ASP A 314 -2.61 7.50 23.65
C ASP A 314 -2.92 8.96 23.26
N TYR A 315 -3.65 9.17 22.16
CA TYR A 315 -4.13 10.50 21.74
C TYR A 315 -5.08 11.13 22.76
N PHE A 316 -6.15 10.41 23.14
CA PHE A 316 -7.11 10.93 24.11
C PHE A 316 -6.51 11.04 25.51
N GLU A 317 -5.61 10.13 25.87
CA GLU A 317 -4.88 10.22 27.14
C GLU A 317 -3.98 11.46 27.21
N ALA A 318 -3.25 11.78 26.13
CA ALA A 318 -2.43 12.99 26.07
C ALA A 318 -3.27 14.27 26.20
N LEU A 319 -4.40 14.36 25.48
CA LEU A 319 -5.32 15.50 25.58
C LEU A 319 -5.96 15.62 26.96
N ALA A 320 -6.37 14.51 27.58
CA ALA A 320 -6.94 14.51 28.92
C ALA A 320 -5.93 15.01 29.96
N ARG A 321 -4.68 14.53 29.89
CA ARG A 321 -3.59 14.98 30.75
C ARG A 321 -3.33 16.47 30.59
N GLU A 322 -3.39 17.00 29.37
CA GLU A 322 -3.24 18.43 29.14
C GLU A 322 -4.37 19.25 29.77
N ASP A 323 -5.62 18.82 29.61
CA ASP A 323 -6.76 19.50 30.24
C ASP A 323 -6.68 19.45 31.78
N TYR A 324 -6.22 18.35 32.37
CA TYR A 324 -5.97 18.28 33.81
C TYR A 324 -4.89 19.27 34.25
N ARG A 325 -3.80 19.43 33.48
CA ARG A 325 -2.76 20.42 33.74
C ARG A 325 -3.30 21.84 33.65
N LEU A 326 -4.10 22.15 32.64
CA LEU A 326 -4.78 23.45 32.50
C LEU A 326 -5.73 23.74 33.67
N TYR A 327 -6.48 22.75 34.15
CA TYR A 327 -7.31 22.90 35.34
C TYR A 327 -6.48 23.20 36.59
N CYS A 328 -5.48 22.37 36.89
CA CYS A 328 -4.77 22.50 38.17
C CYS A 328 -3.80 23.69 38.18
N SER A 329 -3.17 24.04 37.06
CA SER A 329 -2.32 25.25 36.98
C SER A 329 -3.11 26.52 37.30
N ARG A 330 -4.35 26.62 36.82
CA ARG A 330 -5.22 27.77 37.10
C ARG A 330 -5.66 27.84 38.54
N LYS A 331 -6.05 26.71 39.14
CA LYS A 331 -6.40 26.65 40.56
C LYS A 331 -5.22 27.07 41.44
N LEU A 332 -4.04 26.54 41.16
CA LEU A 332 -2.81 26.91 41.88
C LEU A 332 -2.46 28.39 41.68
N ALA A 333 -2.55 28.92 40.45
CA ALA A 333 -2.28 30.32 40.16
C ALA A 333 -3.27 31.29 40.84
N ALA A 334 -4.52 30.87 41.02
CA ALA A 334 -5.54 31.64 41.74
C ALA A 334 -5.46 31.48 43.27
N GLY A 335 -4.56 30.64 43.80
CA GLY A 335 -4.50 30.32 45.23
C GLY A 335 -5.71 29.52 45.75
N GLU A 336 -6.46 28.88 44.84
CA GLU A 336 -7.67 28.12 45.18
C GLU A 336 -7.32 26.65 45.47
N PRO A 337 -7.86 26.05 46.56
CA PRO A 337 -7.59 24.66 46.88
C PRO A 337 -8.21 23.72 45.83
N ILE A 338 -7.48 22.67 45.47
CA ILE A 338 -7.99 21.56 44.65
C ILE A 338 -8.57 20.50 45.59
N PRO A 339 -9.88 20.15 45.47
CA PRO A 339 -10.48 19.11 46.32
C PRO A 339 -9.72 17.79 46.27
N ALA A 340 -9.60 17.09 47.41
CA ALA A 340 -8.72 15.92 47.56
C ALA A 340 -9.03 14.79 46.56
N ASN A 341 -10.31 14.53 46.27
CA ASN A 341 -10.74 13.55 45.28
C ASN A 341 -10.31 13.94 43.85
N ILE A 342 -10.37 15.24 43.50
CA ILE A 342 -9.91 15.75 42.21
C ILE A 342 -8.39 15.71 42.13
N ALA A 343 -7.69 16.08 43.20
CA ALA A 343 -6.24 16.04 43.26
C ALA A 343 -5.70 14.61 43.07
N ALA A 344 -6.30 13.63 43.76
CA ALA A 344 -5.95 12.21 43.60
C ALA A 344 -6.17 11.71 42.17
N ARG A 345 -7.29 12.10 41.54
CA ARG A 345 -7.60 11.74 40.15
C ARG A 345 -6.61 12.33 39.15
N ILE A 346 -6.30 13.62 39.29
CA ILE A 346 -5.30 14.29 38.44
C ILE A 346 -3.93 13.66 38.66
N GLY A 347 -3.54 13.42 39.91
CA GLY A 347 -2.29 12.75 40.26
C GLY A 347 -2.18 11.38 39.60
N ALA A 348 -3.22 10.55 39.68
CA ALA A 348 -3.26 9.26 39.00
C ALA A 348 -3.14 9.38 37.47
N ALA A 349 -3.79 10.36 36.85
CA ALA A 349 -3.71 10.58 35.40
C ALA A 349 -2.34 11.10 34.94
N LEU A 350 -1.67 11.90 35.78
CA LEU A 350 -0.34 12.47 35.51
C LEU A 350 0.81 11.59 36.00
N ASN A 351 0.53 10.49 36.70
CA ASN A 351 1.48 9.63 37.41
C ASN A 351 2.28 10.38 38.49
N GLU A 352 1.60 11.19 39.30
CA GLU A 352 2.19 12.04 40.34
C GLU A 352 1.41 11.93 41.66
N THR A 353 2.12 11.94 42.79
CA THR A 353 1.48 11.84 44.13
C THR A 353 1.04 13.19 44.68
N SER A 354 1.61 14.29 44.19
CA SER A 354 1.30 15.66 44.63
C SER A 354 1.27 16.63 43.45
N LEU A 355 0.33 17.57 43.46
CA LEU A 355 0.18 18.56 42.40
C LEU A 355 0.97 19.83 42.73
N SER A 356 2.09 20.04 42.02
CA SER A 356 2.88 21.26 42.06
C SER A 356 2.66 22.12 40.80
N ALA A 357 3.10 23.37 40.82
CA ALA A 357 3.08 24.23 39.64
C ALA A 357 3.81 23.60 38.44
N GLN A 358 4.88 22.86 38.69
CA GLN A 358 5.64 22.18 37.63
C GLN A 358 4.90 20.97 37.05
N VAL A 359 4.26 20.15 37.89
CA VAL A 359 3.42 19.01 37.44
C VAL A 359 2.24 19.49 36.60
N CYS A 360 1.63 20.60 37.02
CA CYS A 360 0.45 21.20 36.41
C CYS A 360 0.75 22.06 35.17
N ARG A 361 2.01 22.21 34.75
CA ARG A 361 2.37 23.06 33.63
C ARG A 361 1.80 22.54 32.29
N PRO A 362 0.98 23.33 31.57
CA PRO A 362 0.50 22.94 30.23
C PRO A 362 1.66 22.64 29.28
N ARG A 363 1.60 21.54 28.54
CA ARG A 363 2.69 21.08 27.66
C ARG A 363 2.47 21.38 26.18
N LEU A 364 1.26 21.73 25.77
CA LEU A 364 0.94 21.94 24.35
C LEU A 364 1.19 23.38 23.86
N ALA A 365 1.47 24.32 24.76
CA ALA A 365 1.70 25.73 24.42
C ALA A 365 2.88 25.93 23.43
N ILE A 366 3.99 25.22 23.67
CA ILE A 366 5.18 25.28 22.80
C ILE A 366 4.88 24.84 21.36
N PHE A 367 3.97 23.88 21.16
CA PHE A 367 3.59 23.43 19.81
C PHE A 367 2.82 24.51 19.04
N LYS A 368 1.97 25.29 19.73
CA LYS A 368 1.28 26.43 19.10
C LYS A 368 2.28 27.51 18.68
N ALA A 369 3.27 27.82 19.52
CA ALA A 369 4.34 28.75 19.18
C ALA A 369 5.12 28.31 17.93
N ILE A 370 5.49 27.03 17.85
CA ILE A 370 6.13 26.44 16.65
C ILE A 370 5.21 26.52 15.43
N GLN A 371 3.92 26.24 15.58
CA GLN A 371 2.95 26.32 14.48
C GLN A 371 2.78 27.74 13.93
N SER A 372 2.89 28.75 14.79
CA SER A 372 2.82 30.17 14.44
C SER A 372 4.18 30.78 14.06
N ASP A 373 5.25 29.99 14.03
CA ASP A 373 6.64 30.44 13.79
C ASP A 373 7.13 31.53 14.78
N ASP A 374 6.61 31.50 16.01
CA ASP A 374 6.98 32.45 17.06
C ASP A 374 8.15 31.92 17.90
N LEU A 375 9.37 32.20 17.43
CA LEU A 375 10.60 31.82 18.10
C LEU A 375 10.72 32.39 19.52
N ASN A 376 10.18 33.58 19.76
CA ASN A 376 10.26 34.22 21.08
C ASN A 376 9.33 33.52 22.07
N ALA A 377 8.13 33.14 21.65
CA ALA A 377 7.25 32.30 22.45
C ALA A 377 7.88 30.93 22.73
N VAL A 378 8.53 30.29 21.77
CA VAL A 378 9.28 29.03 22.01
C VAL A 378 10.35 29.21 23.09
N ARG A 379 11.15 30.29 23.01
CA ARG A 379 12.15 30.61 24.04
C ARG A 379 11.52 30.86 25.40
N ALA A 380 10.39 31.57 25.45
CA ALA A 380 9.67 31.86 26.69
C ALA A 380 9.15 30.57 27.35
N GLU A 381 8.55 29.65 26.58
CA GLU A 381 8.07 28.37 27.08
C GLU A 381 9.22 27.53 27.66
N LEU A 382 10.35 27.43 26.95
CA LEU A 382 11.53 26.70 27.41
C LEU A 382 12.14 27.36 28.66
N ALA A 383 12.30 28.68 28.66
CA ALA A 383 12.81 29.43 29.82
C ALA A 383 11.90 29.32 31.03
N ALA A 384 10.58 29.17 30.81
CA ALA A 384 9.65 28.92 31.88
C ALA A 384 9.84 27.54 32.51
N GLY A 385 10.52 26.59 31.87
CA GLY A 385 10.78 25.23 32.36
C GLY A 385 9.97 24.14 31.66
N GLN A 386 9.53 24.39 30.42
CA GLN A 386 8.91 23.38 29.56
C GLN A 386 9.91 22.27 29.19
N ASP A 387 9.48 21.01 29.23
CA ASP A 387 10.30 19.88 28.80
C ASP A 387 10.53 19.93 27.28
N PRO A 388 11.78 20.09 26.80
CA PRO A 388 12.11 20.13 25.38
C PRO A 388 11.85 18.80 24.66
N ASN A 389 11.72 17.70 25.40
CA ASN A 389 11.41 16.36 24.90
C ASN A 389 9.93 16.01 25.02
N GLY A 390 9.10 16.94 25.49
CA GLY A 390 7.66 16.77 25.52
C GLY A 390 7.09 16.49 24.13
N VAL A 391 6.06 15.64 24.10
CA VAL A 391 5.33 15.28 22.88
C VAL A 391 3.91 15.86 22.90
N ASN A 392 3.37 16.15 21.73
CA ASN A 392 1.97 16.54 21.58
C ASN A 392 1.03 15.33 21.66
N GLU A 393 -0.26 15.56 21.40
CA GLU A 393 -1.30 14.54 21.39
C GLU A 393 -1.08 13.41 20.37
N ASN A 394 -0.25 13.64 19.35
CA ASN A 394 0.11 12.62 18.34
C ASN A 394 1.43 11.91 18.68
N GLY A 395 1.99 12.13 19.88
CA GLY A 395 3.30 11.59 20.25
C GLY A 395 4.47 12.24 19.50
N THR A 396 4.26 13.37 18.83
CA THR A 396 5.31 14.09 18.08
C THR A 396 6.03 15.08 18.98
N SER A 397 7.36 15.08 18.99
CA SER A 397 8.16 16.04 19.77
C SER A 397 8.12 17.45 19.18
N ALA A 398 8.37 18.46 20.01
CA ALA A 398 8.51 19.85 19.55
C ALA A 398 9.58 19.97 18.45
N LEU A 399 10.70 19.28 18.61
CA LEU A 399 11.78 19.23 17.62
C LEU A 399 11.30 18.65 16.28
N ALA A 400 10.56 17.56 16.30
CA ALA A 400 10.02 16.93 15.09
C ALA A 400 9.07 17.86 14.32
N VAL A 401 8.20 18.59 15.03
CA VAL A 401 7.32 19.59 14.40
C VAL A 401 8.15 20.72 13.76
N ALA A 402 9.14 21.28 14.46
CA ALA A 402 10.00 22.34 13.94
C ALA A 402 10.82 21.89 12.71
N VAL A 403 11.35 20.67 12.72
CA VAL A 403 12.06 20.06 11.59
C VAL A 403 11.13 19.90 10.38
N SER A 404 9.92 19.39 10.58
CA SER A 404 8.93 19.22 9.50
C SER A 404 8.55 20.55 8.82
N ARG A 405 8.56 21.65 9.60
CA ARG A 405 8.28 23.01 9.14
C ARG A 405 9.51 23.76 8.62
N LYS A 406 10.68 23.13 8.60
CA LYS A 406 11.96 23.71 8.16
C LYS A 406 12.39 24.96 8.94
N GLN A 407 11.99 25.08 10.21
CA GLN A 407 12.30 26.23 11.08
C GLN A 407 13.66 26.06 11.77
N LEU A 408 14.75 26.40 11.07
CA LEU A 408 16.12 26.16 11.53
C LEU A 408 16.43 26.79 12.89
N ASP A 409 16.03 28.03 13.13
CA ASP A 409 16.35 28.73 14.38
C ASP A 409 15.58 28.15 15.57
N THR A 410 14.33 27.75 15.36
CA THR A 410 13.53 27.01 16.36
C THR A 410 14.17 25.66 16.69
N VAL A 411 14.66 24.94 15.67
CA VAL A 411 15.40 23.68 15.87
C VAL A 411 16.66 23.91 16.70
N LYS A 412 17.47 24.92 16.39
CA LYS A 412 18.67 25.24 17.17
C LYS A 412 18.34 25.55 18.64
N VAL A 413 17.28 26.31 18.89
CA VAL A 413 16.83 26.63 20.26
C VAL A 413 16.38 25.38 21.02
N LEU A 414 15.59 24.51 20.38
CA LEU A 414 15.13 23.26 21.00
C LEU A 414 16.30 22.31 21.31
N LEU A 415 17.24 22.16 20.37
CA LEU A 415 18.46 21.35 20.58
C LEU A 415 19.32 21.92 21.71
N ALA A 416 19.52 23.24 21.75
CA ALA A 416 20.26 23.90 22.82
C ALA A 416 19.60 23.74 24.21
N ALA A 417 18.27 23.60 24.23
CA ALA A 417 17.52 23.29 25.45
C ALA A 417 17.58 21.80 25.86
N GLY A 418 18.17 20.92 25.05
CA GLY A 418 18.30 19.48 25.33
C GLY A 418 17.24 18.60 24.67
N ALA A 419 16.59 19.05 23.60
CA ALA A 419 15.73 18.20 22.78
C ALA A 419 16.56 17.09 22.12
N ARG A 420 16.11 15.84 22.23
CA ARG A 420 16.77 14.69 21.61
C ARG A 420 16.54 14.70 20.11
N ALA A 421 17.63 14.55 19.36
CA ALA A 421 17.63 14.49 17.90
C ALA A 421 17.41 13.07 17.35
N ASP A 422 17.02 12.12 18.20
CA ASP A 422 16.75 10.72 17.86
C ASP A 422 15.24 10.44 17.71
N GLY A 423 14.94 9.26 17.16
CA GLY A 423 13.57 8.75 17.09
C GLY A 423 12.76 9.14 15.83
N PRO A 424 11.54 8.60 15.73
CA PRO A 424 10.72 8.78 14.55
C PRO A 424 9.92 10.08 14.54
N ASN A 425 9.78 10.68 13.37
CA ASN A 425 8.83 11.72 13.03
C ASN A 425 7.81 11.15 12.04
N ASN A 426 6.57 10.92 12.49
CA ASN A 426 5.51 10.26 11.68
C ASN A 426 5.97 8.94 11.04
N GLY A 427 6.70 8.12 11.80
CA GLY A 427 7.24 6.85 11.35
C GLY A 427 8.57 6.91 10.58
N TYR A 428 9.02 8.09 10.12
CA TYR A 428 10.34 8.27 9.50
C TYR A 428 11.40 8.62 10.53
N VAL A 429 12.68 8.35 10.29
CA VAL A 429 13.76 8.91 11.12
C VAL A 429 13.72 10.44 11.05
N LEU A 430 13.86 11.15 12.18
CA LEU A 430 13.81 12.62 12.23
C LEU A 430 14.71 13.31 11.18
N LEU A 431 15.95 12.81 11.01
CA LEU A 431 16.91 13.30 10.03
C LEU A 431 16.39 13.24 8.59
N ALA A 432 15.56 12.25 8.26
CA ALA A 432 14.97 12.09 6.93
C ALA A 432 14.13 13.30 6.53
N SER A 433 13.40 13.88 7.48
CA SER A 433 12.58 15.08 7.31
C SER A 433 13.41 16.36 7.23
N ALA A 434 14.66 16.35 7.69
CA ALA A 434 15.53 17.52 7.62
C ALA A 434 16.19 17.69 6.24
N LEU A 435 16.41 16.59 5.52
CA LEU A 435 16.99 16.61 4.18
C LEU A 435 16.12 17.44 3.20
N PRO A 436 16.76 18.16 2.26
CA PRO A 436 16.06 18.96 1.25
C PRO A 436 15.31 18.08 0.24
N ASP A 437 14.31 18.68 -0.43
CA ASP A 437 13.74 18.13 -1.67
C ASP A 437 14.82 18.20 -2.77
N GLY A 438 14.86 17.22 -3.68
CA GLY A 438 15.77 17.23 -4.83
C GLY A 438 15.59 18.44 -5.77
N ARG A 439 14.53 19.23 -5.61
CA ARG A 439 14.31 20.52 -6.31
C ARG A 439 14.91 21.73 -5.60
N ASP A 440 15.46 21.58 -4.40
CA ASP A 440 16.08 22.67 -3.64
C ASP A 440 17.44 23.06 -4.24
N THR A 441 17.48 24.22 -4.89
CA THR A 441 18.64 24.75 -5.61
C THR A 441 19.53 25.67 -4.77
N ARG A 442 19.22 25.83 -3.47
CA ARG A 442 20.06 26.63 -2.57
C ARG A 442 21.46 26.02 -2.45
N PRO A 443 22.48 26.82 -2.08
CA PRO A 443 23.82 26.30 -1.81
C PRO A 443 23.82 25.15 -0.82
N ALA A 444 24.75 24.20 -0.97
CA ALA A 444 24.82 22.99 -0.14
C ALA A 444 24.77 23.29 1.37
N GLU A 445 25.49 24.31 1.82
CA GLU A 445 25.50 24.78 3.21
C GLU A 445 24.10 25.19 3.68
N ALA A 446 23.37 25.98 2.89
CA ALA A 446 22.04 26.46 3.24
C ALA A 446 20.97 25.35 3.15
N ARG A 447 21.04 24.48 2.14
CA ARG A 447 20.05 23.39 1.97
C ARG A 447 20.20 22.29 3.02
N TYR A 448 21.42 22.05 3.51
CA TYR A 448 21.70 21.02 4.53
C TYR A 448 21.81 21.56 5.96
N ALA A 449 21.77 22.87 6.19
CA ALA A 449 21.89 23.48 7.51
C ALA A 449 20.99 22.84 8.59
N LEU A 450 19.77 22.43 8.22
CA LEU A 450 18.84 21.75 9.13
C LEU A 450 19.29 20.34 9.50
N ALA A 451 19.76 19.57 8.51
CA ALA A 451 20.31 18.23 8.74
C ALA A 451 21.63 18.31 9.52
N ASP A 452 22.48 19.29 9.20
CA ASP A 452 23.74 19.54 9.91
C ASP A 452 23.50 19.88 11.38
N ALA A 453 22.50 20.71 11.70
CA ALA A 453 22.14 21.01 13.08
C ALA A 453 21.72 19.76 13.87
N LEU A 454 20.93 18.88 13.26
CA LEU A 454 20.52 17.61 13.90
C LEU A 454 21.72 16.66 14.08
N ILE A 455 22.56 16.50 13.06
CA ILE A 455 23.75 15.63 13.12
C ILE A 455 24.74 16.14 14.18
N ALA A 456 24.97 17.46 14.25
CA ALA A 456 25.81 18.07 15.28
C ALA A 456 25.27 17.85 16.70
N ALA A 457 23.95 17.73 16.85
CA ALA A 457 23.30 17.37 18.11
C ALA A 457 23.19 15.86 18.36
N GLY A 458 23.86 15.03 17.55
CA GLY A 458 23.92 13.58 17.73
C GLY A 458 22.77 12.79 17.09
N ALA A 459 22.07 13.35 16.10
CA ALA A 459 21.07 12.61 15.36
C ALA A 459 21.69 11.37 14.67
N PRO A 460 21.13 10.17 14.88
CA PRO A 460 21.69 8.96 14.30
C PRO A 460 21.42 8.91 12.79
N LEU A 461 22.47 8.62 12.01
CA LEU A 461 22.40 8.44 10.55
C LEU A 461 21.83 7.08 10.13
N ASP A 462 21.97 6.09 11.01
CA ASP A 462 21.76 4.67 10.69
C ASP A 462 20.52 4.06 11.36
N THR A 463 19.80 4.83 12.17
CA THR A 463 18.59 4.35 12.83
C THR A 463 17.55 3.95 11.78
N PRO A 464 16.91 2.78 11.92
CA PRO A 464 15.81 2.42 11.04
C PRO A 464 14.56 3.23 11.37
N ASP A 465 13.74 3.44 10.35
CA ASP A 465 12.39 3.97 10.53
C ASP A 465 11.46 2.97 11.25
N SER A 466 10.18 3.35 11.43
CA SER A 466 9.21 2.48 12.10
C SER A 466 8.90 1.16 11.38
N SER A 467 9.31 1.02 10.10
CA SER A 467 9.22 -0.23 9.34
C SER A 467 10.47 -1.11 9.45
N GLY A 468 11.52 -0.62 10.10
CA GLY A 468 12.80 -1.32 10.20
C GLY A 468 13.76 -1.02 9.04
N MET A 469 13.50 0.01 8.23
CA MET A 469 14.33 0.36 7.06
C MET A 469 15.31 1.51 7.41
N PRO A 470 16.63 1.32 7.26
CA PRO A 470 17.62 2.38 7.45
C PRO A 470 17.44 3.52 6.45
N LEU A 471 17.74 4.75 6.87
CA LEU A 471 17.56 5.97 6.05
C LEU A 471 18.22 5.86 4.67
N LEU A 472 19.47 5.36 4.62
CA LEU A 472 20.21 5.22 3.37
C LEU A 472 19.54 4.21 2.41
N VAL A 473 19.14 3.03 2.91
CA VAL A 473 18.44 1.99 2.13
C VAL A 473 17.12 2.53 1.58
N ARG A 474 16.36 3.26 2.40
CA ARG A 474 15.09 3.88 1.99
C ARG A 474 15.27 4.91 0.89
N ARG A 475 16.25 5.81 1.05
CA ARG A 475 16.54 6.84 0.05
C ARG A 475 16.98 6.24 -1.29
N ILE A 476 17.79 5.18 -1.29
CA ILE A 476 18.17 4.50 -2.53
C ILE A 476 16.94 3.87 -3.21
N SER A 477 16.11 3.17 -2.43
CA SER A 477 14.96 2.40 -2.96
C SER A 477 13.83 3.29 -3.50
N TYR A 478 13.55 4.43 -2.85
CA TYR A 478 12.40 5.29 -3.21
C TYR A 478 12.78 6.65 -3.80
N SER A 479 14.05 7.04 -3.71
CA SER A 479 14.54 8.36 -4.14
C SER A 479 15.94 8.28 -4.76
N GLY A 480 16.29 7.16 -5.40
CA GLY A 480 17.63 6.92 -5.95
C GLY A 480 18.11 7.90 -7.04
N ALA A 481 17.21 8.74 -7.57
CA ALA A 481 17.55 9.84 -8.47
C ALA A 481 18.12 11.08 -7.74
N ASP A 482 17.88 11.18 -6.43
CA ASP A 482 18.33 12.28 -5.56
C ASP A 482 19.79 12.06 -5.15
N LYS A 483 20.69 12.29 -6.10
CA LYS A 483 22.12 12.02 -5.95
C LYS A 483 22.76 12.83 -4.82
N ASP A 484 22.29 14.06 -4.65
CA ASP A 484 22.84 15.01 -3.69
C ASP A 484 22.61 14.55 -2.26
N ASN A 485 21.39 14.14 -1.91
CA ASN A 485 21.10 13.63 -0.57
C ASN A 485 21.82 12.31 -0.28
N LEU A 486 21.94 11.43 -1.28
CA LEU A 486 22.67 10.17 -1.14
C LEU A 486 24.16 10.41 -0.88
N ASN A 487 24.80 11.27 -1.68
CA ASN A 487 26.20 11.64 -1.49
C ASN A 487 26.43 12.38 -0.16
N TYR A 488 25.51 13.27 0.22
CA TYR A 488 25.57 13.97 1.50
C TYR A 488 25.54 13.00 2.69
N LEU A 489 24.62 12.04 2.70
CA LEU A 489 24.53 11.05 3.79
C LEU A 489 25.81 10.22 3.93
N LEU A 490 26.39 9.74 2.82
CA LEU A 490 27.68 9.03 2.85
C LEU A 490 28.84 9.93 3.28
N ALA A 491 28.84 11.21 2.88
CA ALA A 491 29.85 12.17 3.31
C ALA A 491 29.79 12.44 4.82
N LYS A 492 28.58 12.39 5.40
CA LYS A 492 28.37 12.51 6.86
C LYS A 492 28.64 11.23 7.64
N GLY A 493 28.99 10.13 6.98
CA GLY A 493 29.39 8.89 7.62
C GLY A 493 28.27 7.87 7.82
N ALA A 494 27.17 7.95 7.06
CA ALA A 494 26.17 6.90 7.05
C ALA A 494 26.81 5.55 6.69
N ASN A 495 26.54 4.51 7.48
CA ASN A 495 27.16 3.21 7.31
C ASN A 495 26.43 2.41 6.21
N PRO A 496 27.09 2.06 5.09
CA PRO A 496 26.44 1.38 3.98
C PRO A 496 26.09 -0.09 4.27
N ASN A 497 26.63 -0.65 5.36
CA ASN A 497 26.41 -2.04 5.76
C ASN A 497 25.24 -2.21 6.74
N VAL A 498 24.55 -1.14 7.12
CA VAL A 498 23.34 -1.26 7.93
C VAL A 498 22.26 -1.95 7.11
N ARG A 499 21.66 -2.98 7.70
CA ARG A 499 20.70 -3.86 7.04
C ARG A 499 19.30 -3.55 7.56
N GLU A 500 18.32 -3.59 6.66
CA GLU A 500 16.92 -3.56 7.07
C GLU A 500 16.50 -4.88 7.72
N LYS A 501 15.27 -4.96 8.22
CA LYS A 501 14.75 -6.13 8.95
C LYS A 501 14.89 -7.47 8.21
N ASN A 502 14.83 -7.49 6.87
CA ASN A 502 15.02 -8.71 6.07
C ASN A 502 16.50 -9.04 5.79
N GLY A 503 17.43 -8.16 6.18
CA GLY A 503 18.87 -8.30 5.97
C GLY A 503 19.42 -7.55 4.74
N ARG A 504 18.58 -6.92 3.92
CA ARG A 504 18.99 -6.18 2.72
C ARG A 504 19.79 -4.92 3.09
N SER A 505 20.90 -4.69 2.38
CA SER A 505 21.81 -3.56 2.59
C SER A 505 21.65 -2.45 1.54
N ALA A 506 22.37 -1.33 1.72
CA ALA A 506 22.38 -0.23 0.76
C ALA A 506 22.88 -0.67 -0.63
N LEU A 507 23.87 -1.57 -0.68
CA LEU A 507 24.43 -2.05 -1.94
C LEU A 507 23.42 -2.91 -2.72
N HIS A 508 22.64 -3.76 -2.05
CA HIS A 508 21.52 -4.47 -2.69
C HIS A 508 20.53 -3.47 -3.33
N ALA A 509 20.16 -2.42 -2.60
CA ALA A 509 19.28 -1.38 -3.12
C ALA A 509 19.87 -0.65 -4.34
N ALA A 510 21.16 -0.30 -4.30
CA ALA A 510 21.84 0.34 -5.42
C ALA A 510 21.91 -0.58 -6.64
N MET A 511 22.13 -1.87 -6.39
CA MET A 511 22.24 -2.93 -7.38
C MET A 511 20.90 -3.48 -7.83
N GLN A 512 19.74 -2.95 -7.42
CA GLN A 512 18.43 -3.47 -7.83
C GLN A 512 18.06 -3.12 -9.28
N SER A 513 18.54 -1.96 -9.77
CA SER A 513 18.17 -1.46 -11.09
C SER A 513 19.30 -0.65 -11.72
N PRO A 514 19.35 -0.53 -13.06
CA PRO A 514 20.31 0.35 -13.76
C PRO A 514 20.27 1.80 -13.26
N LYS A 515 19.09 2.29 -12.87
CA LYS A 515 18.88 3.68 -12.44
C LYS A 515 19.61 4.05 -11.14
N THR A 516 19.92 3.06 -10.31
CA THR A 516 20.55 3.23 -8.99
C THR A 516 22.00 2.76 -8.95
N LEU A 517 22.48 2.10 -10.01
CA LEU A 517 23.83 1.53 -10.09
C LEU A 517 24.93 2.59 -9.91
N TRP A 518 24.70 3.82 -10.39
CA TRP A 518 25.68 4.92 -10.30
C TRP A 518 26.21 5.16 -8.88
N PHE A 519 25.44 4.79 -7.85
CA PHE A 519 25.81 4.99 -6.44
C PHE A 519 26.60 3.83 -5.84
N ALA A 520 26.66 2.67 -6.51
CA ALA A 520 27.31 1.48 -6.00
C ALA A 520 28.82 1.70 -5.76
N GLU A 521 29.52 2.42 -6.64
CA GLU A 521 30.92 2.82 -6.47
C GLU A 521 31.14 3.57 -5.14
N ALA A 522 30.28 4.55 -4.86
CA ALA A 522 30.37 5.35 -3.63
C ALA A 522 30.15 4.50 -2.37
N LEU A 523 29.25 3.51 -2.45
CA LEU A 523 29.00 2.56 -1.37
C LEU A 523 30.21 1.64 -1.13
N LEU A 524 30.79 1.08 -2.20
CA LEU A 524 31.99 0.23 -2.11
C LEU A 524 33.19 1.00 -1.56
N ALA A 525 33.39 2.24 -2.02
CA ALA A 525 34.42 3.14 -1.49
C ALA A 525 34.25 3.46 0.00
N LYS A 526 33.03 3.29 0.54
CA LYS A 526 32.70 3.40 1.98
C LYS A 526 32.64 2.05 2.69
N GLY A 527 33.17 0.99 2.07
CA GLY A 527 33.31 -0.33 2.67
C GLY A 527 32.05 -1.18 2.62
N ALA A 528 31.12 -0.91 1.71
CA ALA A 528 29.99 -1.81 1.47
C ALA A 528 30.48 -3.19 1.03
N ASP A 529 29.91 -4.24 1.60
CA ASP A 529 30.25 -5.62 1.26
C ASP A 529 29.55 -6.06 -0.04
N ILE A 530 30.33 -6.28 -1.10
CA ILE A 530 29.87 -6.76 -2.42
C ILE A 530 29.24 -8.16 -2.36
N ASN A 531 29.56 -8.93 -1.32
CA ASN A 531 29.08 -10.29 -1.09
C ASN A 531 28.09 -10.39 0.08
N ALA A 532 27.57 -9.25 0.56
CA ALA A 532 26.56 -9.26 1.60
C ALA A 532 25.37 -10.12 1.16
N ALA A 533 24.96 -11.09 1.98
CA ALA A 533 23.83 -11.96 1.69
C ALA A 533 22.67 -11.73 2.66
N TYR A 534 21.44 -11.82 2.16
CA TYR A 534 20.22 -11.79 2.97
C TYR A 534 19.15 -12.76 2.45
N VAL A 535 18.22 -13.17 3.31
CA VAL A 535 17.13 -14.06 2.87
C VAL A 535 16.07 -13.22 2.18
N ARG A 536 15.98 -13.34 0.86
CA ARG A 536 14.95 -12.65 0.08
C ARG A 536 13.58 -13.28 0.25
N MET A 537 13.51 -14.61 0.28
CA MET A 537 12.27 -15.37 0.44
C MET A 537 12.54 -16.80 0.93
N TYR A 538 11.49 -17.46 1.42
CA TYR A 538 11.53 -18.86 1.82
C TYR A 538 10.72 -19.73 0.84
N TYR A 539 11.28 -20.88 0.46
CA TYR A 539 10.60 -21.94 -0.27
C TYR A 539 10.60 -23.22 0.57
N GLY A 540 9.48 -23.46 1.25
CA GLY A 540 9.41 -24.48 2.28
C GLY A 540 10.46 -24.20 3.37
N PRO A 541 11.32 -25.19 3.74
CA PRO A 541 12.35 -25.00 4.76
C PRO A 541 13.61 -24.28 4.25
N ARG A 542 13.70 -23.95 2.94
CA ARG A 542 14.91 -23.36 2.34
C ARG A 542 14.78 -21.84 2.20
N GLY A 543 15.74 -21.10 2.75
CA GLY A 543 15.91 -19.66 2.48
C GLY A 543 16.65 -19.46 1.16
N MET A 544 16.18 -18.52 0.34
CA MET A 544 16.93 -18.04 -0.82
C MET A 544 17.78 -16.84 -0.40
N TRP A 545 19.09 -17.06 -0.29
CA TRP A 545 20.08 -16.05 0.06
C TRP A 545 20.46 -15.25 -1.17
N GLU A 546 20.02 -14.00 -1.22
CA GLU A 546 20.30 -13.06 -2.29
C GLU A 546 21.57 -12.27 -1.98
N THR A 547 22.43 -12.12 -2.99
CA THR A 547 23.60 -11.24 -2.99
C THR A 547 23.43 -10.14 -4.05
N PRO A 548 24.23 -9.06 -4.03
CA PRO A 548 24.19 -8.04 -5.09
C PRO A 548 24.38 -8.61 -6.50
N LEU A 549 25.20 -9.66 -6.65
CA LEU A 549 25.40 -10.35 -7.94
C LEU A 549 24.16 -11.15 -8.35
N LEU A 550 23.54 -11.91 -7.44
CA LEU A 550 22.33 -12.67 -7.75
C LEU A 550 21.15 -11.71 -8.07
N GLU A 551 21.02 -10.59 -7.36
CA GLU A 551 20.04 -9.54 -7.67
C GLU A 551 20.29 -8.91 -9.06
N ALA A 552 21.55 -8.80 -9.49
CA ALA A 552 21.92 -8.38 -10.84
C ALA A 552 21.57 -9.42 -11.93
N LEU A 553 21.74 -10.70 -11.63
CA LEU A 553 21.45 -11.81 -12.56
C LEU A 553 19.94 -12.06 -12.75
N ARG A 554 19.09 -11.61 -11.82
CA ARG A 554 17.62 -11.72 -11.91
C ARG A 554 16.95 -10.72 -12.85
N ASP A 555 17.72 -9.90 -13.57
CA ASP A 555 17.18 -9.02 -14.61
C ASP A 555 16.24 -9.78 -15.54
N SER A 556 15.01 -9.28 -15.67
CA SER A 556 13.97 -10.04 -16.34
C SER A 556 14.19 -10.12 -17.85
N ILE A 557 14.16 -11.35 -18.38
CA ILE A 557 14.06 -11.62 -19.81
C ILE A 557 12.57 -11.80 -20.14
N ASP A 558 11.77 -10.75 -19.94
CA ASP A 558 10.31 -10.78 -20.20
C ASP A 558 9.94 -10.60 -21.69
N LYS A 559 10.93 -10.60 -22.59
CA LYS A 559 10.67 -10.42 -24.03
C LYS A 559 10.43 -11.77 -24.68
N GLU A 560 9.45 -11.81 -25.59
CA GLU A 560 9.26 -12.95 -26.49
C GLU A 560 10.58 -13.29 -27.19
N PHE A 561 10.89 -14.58 -27.29
CA PHE A 561 12.04 -15.04 -28.05
C PHE A 561 11.85 -14.67 -29.51
N THR A 562 12.85 -14.01 -30.09
CA THR A 562 12.90 -13.73 -31.53
C THR A 562 14.24 -14.20 -32.09
N PRO A 563 14.30 -14.54 -33.39
CA PRO A 563 15.54 -15.00 -34.02
C PRO A 563 16.70 -13.99 -33.86
N THR A 564 16.38 -12.70 -33.86
CA THR A 564 17.33 -11.58 -33.83
C THR A 564 17.56 -10.98 -32.43
N ALA A 565 16.89 -11.49 -31.39
CA ALA A 565 17.04 -10.96 -30.04
C ALA A 565 18.50 -11.08 -29.53
N VAL A 566 18.97 -10.00 -28.92
CA VAL A 566 20.22 -9.96 -28.17
C VAL A 566 19.87 -9.71 -26.71
N TYR A 567 20.33 -10.60 -25.84
CA TYR A 567 20.14 -10.52 -24.39
C TYR A 567 21.47 -10.09 -23.75
N PRO A 568 21.75 -8.79 -23.63
CA PRO A 568 23.04 -8.33 -23.11
C PRO A 568 23.20 -8.71 -21.64
N VAL A 569 24.44 -9.00 -21.23
CA VAL A 569 24.79 -9.10 -19.82
C VAL A 569 24.59 -7.72 -19.18
N SER A 570 23.77 -7.65 -18.14
CA SER A 570 23.47 -6.41 -17.42
C SER A 570 24.76 -5.72 -16.95
N GLU A 571 24.82 -4.39 -17.06
CA GLU A 571 25.92 -3.59 -16.53
C GLU A 571 26.15 -3.86 -15.04
N ARG A 572 25.10 -4.19 -14.30
CA ARG A 572 25.15 -4.57 -12.88
C ARG A 572 25.93 -5.86 -12.67
N VAL A 573 25.75 -6.86 -13.53
CA VAL A 573 26.51 -8.13 -13.44
C VAL A 573 27.98 -7.87 -13.73
N ASN A 574 28.28 -7.06 -14.75
CA ASN A 574 29.65 -6.68 -15.06
C ASN A 574 30.31 -5.92 -13.90
N PHE A 575 29.59 -4.97 -13.32
CA PHE A 575 30.01 -4.20 -12.16
C PHE A 575 30.33 -5.10 -10.96
N ALA A 576 29.42 -6.00 -10.60
CA ALA A 576 29.60 -6.89 -9.47
C ALA A 576 30.85 -7.77 -9.61
N LEU A 577 31.03 -8.41 -10.77
CA LEU A 577 32.18 -9.28 -11.03
C LEU A 577 33.50 -8.49 -11.06
N ALA A 578 33.51 -7.27 -11.62
CA ALA A 578 34.69 -6.40 -11.62
C ALA A 578 35.12 -6.00 -10.21
N HIS A 579 34.21 -5.99 -9.25
CA HIS A 579 34.44 -5.63 -7.84
C HIS A 579 34.59 -6.86 -6.92
N GLY A 580 34.84 -8.05 -7.48
CA GLY A 580 35.13 -9.25 -6.68
C GLY A 580 33.89 -9.90 -6.06
N ALA A 581 32.71 -9.72 -6.66
CA ALA A 581 31.56 -10.53 -6.31
C ALA A 581 31.87 -12.02 -6.54
N ASP A 582 31.62 -12.84 -5.54
CA ASP A 582 31.88 -14.28 -5.54
C ASP A 582 30.57 -15.03 -5.83
N PRO A 583 30.42 -15.62 -7.02
CA PRO A 583 29.21 -16.34 -7.41
C PRO A 583 28.88 -17.52 -6.50
N ALA A 584 29.84 -18.05 -5.73
CA ALA A 584 29.58 -19.14 -4.81
C ALA A 584 28.76 -18.71 -3.58
N ILE A 585 28.66 -17.42 -3.27
CA ILE A 585 27.93 -16.92 -2.09
C ILE A 585 26.45 -16.67 -2.42
N GLY A 586 25.58 -17.10 -1.50
CA GLY A 586 24.12 -16.97 -1.65
C GLY A 586 23.49 -18.28 -2.12
N GLY A 587 22.33 -18.20 -2.79
CA GLY A 587 21.62 -19.37 -3.30
C GLY A 587 20.63 -20.00 -2.31
N TYR A 588 20.05 -21.12 -2.69
CA TYR A 588 19.05 -21.83 -1.88
C TYR A 588 19.72 -22.68 -0.81
N SER A 589 19.45 -22.39 0.46
CA SER A 589 19.99 -23.20 1.56
C SER A 589 18.92 -23.50 2.61
N ALA A 590 18.97 -24.70 3.19
CA ALA A 590 18.19 -25.04 4.39
C ALA A 590 18.83 -24.47 5.67
N SER A 591 20.07 -23.98 5.57
CA SER A 591 20.80 -23.38 6.68
C SER A 591 20.30 -21.98 7.02
N LYS A 592 20.41 -21.64 8.31
CA LYS A 592 20.14 -20.29 8.84
C LYS A 592 21.29 -19.32 8.57
N THR A 593 22.38 -19.78 7.96
CA THR A 593 23.52 -18.97 7.51
C THR A 593 23.75 -19.18 6.02
N PRO A 594 24.27 -18.18 5.28
CA PRO A 594 24.57 -18.35 3.86
C PRO A 594 25.59 -19.49 3.66
N GLU A 595 25.20 -20.53 2.94
CA GLU A 595 26.12 -21.56 2.45
C GLU A 595 26.78 -21.10 1.15
N ARG A 596 27.90 -21.73 0.78
CA ARG A 596 28.61 -21.45 -0.48
C ARG A 596 28.04 -22.27 -1.64
N ASN A 597 26.72 -22.17 -1.85
CA ASN A 597 25.99 -22.89 -2.91
C ASN A 597 25.40 -21.96 -3.98
N GLY A 598 25.76 -20.68 -3.94
CA GLY A 598 25.27 -19.64 -4.85
C GLY A 598 25.58 -19.88 -6.31
N LEU A 599 26.66 -20.62 -6.62
CA LEU A 599 27.08 -20.86 -8.00
C LEU A 599 26.00 -21.61 -8.79
N ASN A 600 25.27 -22.54 -8.16
CA ASN A 600 24.12 -23.21 -8.78
C ASN A 600 23.06 -22.21 -9.24
N GLU A 601 22.68 -21.27 -8.38
CA GLU A 601 21.67 -20.26 -8.71
C GLU A 601 22.21 -19.26 -9.74
N ALA A 602 23.46 -18.82 -9.61
CA ALA A 602 24.09 -17.89 -10.53
C ALA A 602 24.14 -18.44 -11.97
N LEU A 603 24.56 -19.70 -12.13
CA LEU A 603 24.56 -20.40 -13.41
C LEU A 603 23.14 -20.61 -13.95
N THR A 604 22.18 -20.94 -13.08
CA THR A 604 20.78 -21.11 -13.46
C THR A 604 20.16 -19.82 -14.01
N LEU A 605 20.44 -18.69 -13.38
CA LEU A 605 19.99 -17.38 -13.86
C LEU A 605 20.71 -16.97 -15.14
N ALA A 606 22.03 -17.17 -15.20
CA ALA A 606 22.84 -16.83 -16.37
C ALA A 606 22.47 -17.65 -17.61
N ALA A 607 22.15 -18.94 -17.46
CA ALA A 607 21.77 -19.82 -18.55
C ALA A 607 20.60 -19.26 -19.39
N ARG A 608 19.66 -18.56 -18.75
CA ARG A 608 18.49 -17.96 -19.41
C ARG A 608 18.86 -16.84 -20.38
N THR A 609 20.04 -16.23 -20.22
CA THR A 609 20.51 -15.09 -21.04
C THR A 609 21.13 -15.51 -22.37
N LEU A 610 21.37 -16.80 -22.61
CA LEU A 610 22.03 -17.30 -23.83
C LEU A 610 23.42 -16.66 -24.08
N GLN A 611 24.16 -16.41 -23.00
CA GLN A 611 25.51 -15.82 -23.01
C GLN A 611 26.55 -16.84 -22.49
N PRO A 612 27.17 -17.65 -23.38
CA PRO A 612 28.16 -18.65 -22.96
C PRO A 612 29.35 -18.06 -22.19
N ALA A 613 29.81 -16.87 -22.60
CA ALA A 613 30.91 -16.18 -21.93
C ALA A 613 30.59 -15.76 -20.49
N LEU A 614 29.30 -15.56 -20.15
CA LEU A 614 28.90 -15.26 -18.79
C LEU A 614 29.04 -16.50 -17.88
N VAL A 615 28.74 -17.69 -18.40
CA VAL A 615 28.93 -18.96 -17.68
C VAL A 615 30.41 -19.14 -17.32
N ASP A 616 31.31 -18.97 -18.28
CA ASP A 616 32.76 -19.06 -18.05
C ASP A 616 33.21 -18.07 -16.96
N ARG A 617 32.76 -16.81 -17.04
CA ARG A 617 33.13 -15.77 -16.07
C ARG A 617 32.63 -16.09 -14.66
N LEU A 618 31.41 -16.60 -14.51
CA LEU A 618 30.86 -16.98 -13.21
C LEU A 618 31.60 -18.18 -12.63
N ALA A 619 31.87 -19.21 -13.44
CA ALA A 619 32.62 -20.38 -12.99
C ALA A 619 34.05 -20.02 -12.56
N GLN A 620 34.71 -19.11 -13.28
CA GLN A 620 36.07 -18.64 -12.95
C GLN A 620 36.12 -17.73 -11.72
N ALA A 621 35.08 -16.91 -11.50
CA ALA A 621 35.05 -16.00 -10.36
C ALA A 621 34.71 -16.70 -9.03
N ALA A 622 34.05 -17.87 -9.08
CA ALA A 622 33.66 -18.63 -7.90
C ALA A 622 34.87 -19.13 -7.10
N GLN A 623 34.89 -18.83 -5.80
CA GLN A 623 35.98 -19.24 -4.92
C GLN A 623 35.67 -20.59 -4.20
N PRO A 624 36.67 -21.44 -3.93
CA PRO A 624 36.49 -22.63 -3.12
C PRO A 624 36.40 -22.32 -1.60
N PRO A 625 35.74 -23.17 -0.78
CA PRO A 625 34.96 -24.35 -1.18
C PRO A 625 33.59 -23.94 -1.74
N GLN A 626 33.06 -24.75 -2.66
CA GLN A 626 31.72 -24.59 -3.23
C GLN A 626 30.92 -25.87 -3.07
N ALA A 627 29.61 -25.75 -2.89
CA ALA A 627 28.73 -26.92 -2.91
C ALA A 627 28.77 -27.60 -4.30
N PRO A 628 28.54 -28.93 -4.38
CA PRO A 628 28.44 -29.62 -5.66
C PRO A 628 27.41 -28.95 -6.59
N LEU A 629 27.76 -28.86 -7.87
CA LEU A 629 26.82 -28.37 -8.88
C LEU A 629 25.72 -29.40 -9.14
N THR A 630 24.60 -28.87 -9.59
CA THR A 630 23.35 -29.62 -9.79
C THR A 630 22.82 -29.36 -11.21
N PRO A 631 22.05 -30.30 -11.81
CA PRO A 631 21.61 -30.19 -13.21
C PRO A 631 20.63 -29.02 -13.46
N GLU A 632 20.18 -28.31 -12.44
CA GLU A 632 19.18 -27.24 -12.45
C GLU A 632 19.50 -26.13 -13.46
N SER A 633 20.78 -25.77 -13.61
CA SER A 633 21.18 -24.74 -14.58
C SER A 633 21.04 -25.21 -16.04
N LEU A 634 21.36 -26.48 -16.31
CA LEU A 634 21.15 -27.11 -17.61
C LEU A 634 19.65 -27.28 -17.89
N SER A 635 18.88 -27.75 -16.90
CA SER A 635 17.42 -27.81 -16.95
C SER A 635 16.81 -26.45 -17.31
N SER A 636 17.26 -25.38 -16.65
CA SER A 636 16.78 -24.02 -16.94
C SER A 636 17.14 -23.55 -18.36
N LEU A 637 18.26 -23.97 -18.93
CA LEU A 637 18.62 -23.70 -20.33
C LEU A 637 17.70 -24.46 -21.29
N LEU A 638 17.44 -25.73 -21.00
CA LEU A 638 16.59 -26.61 -21.81
C LEU A 638 15.13 -26.13 -21.83
N ILE A 639 14.64 -25.48 -20.75
CA ILE A 639 13.33 -24.81 -20.73
C ILE A 639 13.28 -23.69 -21.77
N VAL A 640 14.35 -22.91 -21.89
CA VAL A 640 14.47 -21.87 -22.92
C VAL A 640 14.49 -22.49 -24.32
N TRP A 641 15.26 -23.57 -24.49
CA TRP A 641 15.32 -24.32 -25.75
C TRP A 641 13.94 -24.80 -26.18
N ASN A 642 13.21 -25.47 -25.30
CA ASN A 642 11.87 -26.00 -25.55
C ASN A 642 10.88 -24.88 -25.94
N ARG A 643 10.88 -23.76 -25.21
CA ARG A 643 10.00 -22.62 -25.52
C ARG A 643 10.31 -22.02 -26.89
N MET A 644 11.58 -21.91 -27.23
CA MET A 644 12.03 -21.42 -28.53
C MET A 644 11.54 -22.34 -29.66
N GLU A 645 11.73 -23.66 -29.52
CA GLU A 645 11.33 -24.63 -30.56
C GLU A 645 9.81 -24.70 -30.74
N MET A 646 9.03 -24.64 -29.65
CA MET A 646 7.56 -24.50 -29.76
C MET A 646 7.14 -23.25 -30.55
N GLY A 647 7.84 -22.13 -30.38
CA GLY A 647 7.60 -20.91 -31.14
C GLY A 647 8.06 -20.97 -32.61
N ALA A 648 9.04 -21.84 -32.91
CA ALA A 648 9.58 -22.05 -34.25
C ALA A 648 8.77 -23.06 -35.07
N ALA A 649 8.14 -24.06 -34.43
CA ALA A 649 7.51 -25.25 -35.02
C ALA A 649 6.29 -25.02 -35.96
N GLY A 650 6.02 -23.80 -36.39
CA GLY A 650 4.98 -23.47 -37.37
C GLY A 650 5.35 -22.34 -38.33
N LYS A 651 6.63 -21.97 -38.43
CA LYS A 651 7.08 -20.80 -39.21
C LYS A 651 7.98 -21.22 -40.38
N PRO A 652 7.78 -20.67 -41.60
CA PRO A 652 8.62 -20.97 -42.78
C PRO A 652 10.11 -20.61 -42.63
N ASN A 653 10.45 -19.73 -41.69
CA ASN A 653 11.79 -19.14 -41.55
C ASN A 653 12.64 -19.85 -40.48
N GLY A 654 12.73 -21.17 -40.51
CA GLY A 654 13.45 -21.98 -39.52
C GLY A 654 14.93 -21.61 -39.37
N GLU A 655 15.62 -21.31 -40.47
CA GLU A 655 17.06 -20.96 -40.50
C GLU A 655 17.40 -19.69 -39.69
N GLN A 656 16.46 -18.75 -39.56
CA GLN A 656 16.71 -17.52 -38.80
C GLN A 656 17.03 -17.81 -37.31
N TRP A 657 16.60 -18.97 -36.80
CA TRP A 657 16.81 -19.40 -35.43
C TRP A 657 18.16 -20.10 -35.18
N ASP A 658 18.94 -20.40 -36.23
CA ASP A 658 20.21 -21.13 -36.11
C ASP A 658 21.20 -20.42 -35.20
N GLY A 659 21.24 -19.09 -35.25
CA GLY A 659 22.07 -18.29 -34.34
C GLY A 659 21.68 -18.44 -32.87
N GLN A 660 20.39 -18.63 -32.56
CA GLN A 660 19.94 -18.86 -31.18
C GLN A 660 20.18 -20.30 -30.73
N ARG A 661 19.96 -21.29 -31.61
CA ARG A 661 20.33 -22.70 -31.38
C ARG A 661 21.83 -22.86 -31.09
N ALA A 662 22.68 -22.18 -31.86
CA ALA A 662 24.13 -22.18 -31.64
C ALA A 662 24.51 -21.61 -30.27
N LYS A 663 23.86 -20.52 -29.82
CA LYS A 663 24.10 -19.94 -28.49
C LYS A 663 23.63 -20.87 -27.37
N LEU A 664 22.47 -21.51 -27.53
CA LEU A 664 21.96 -22.51 -26.59
C LEU A 664 22.95 -23.67 -26.45
N ARG A 665 23.41 -24.24 -27.58
CA ARG A 665 24.43 -25.29 -27.61
C ARG A 665 25.71 -24.86 -26.89
N ALA A 666 26.27 -23.71 -27.28
CA ALA A 666 27.48 -23.19 -26.68
C ALA A 666 27.32 -22.94 -25.16
N THR A 667 26.15 -22.46 -24.73
CA THR A 667 25.87 -22.24 -23.29
C THR A 667 25.84 -23.58 -22.54
N ALA A 668 25.23 -24.61 -23.12
CA ALA A 668 25.19 -25.94 -22.52
C ALA A 668 26.59 -26.56 -22.40
N GLU A 669 27.40 -26.46 -23.45
CA GLU A 669 28.80 -26.90 -23.44
C GLU A 669 29.61 -26.19 -22.33
N ARG A 670 29.38 -24.88 -22.10
CA ARG A 670 30.04 -24.15 -21.00
C ARG A 670 29.55 -24.55 -19.62
N LEU A 671 28.27 -24.88 -19.46
CA LEU A 671 27.74 -25.40 -18.19
C LEU A 671 28.41 -26.75 -17.84
N LEU A 672 28.52 -27.65 -18.82
CA LEU A 672 29.21 -28.94 -18.63
C LEU A 672 30.70 -28.74 -18.31
N ALA A 673 31.37 -27.83 -19.03
CA ALA A 673 32.77 -27.48 -18.74
C ALA A 673 32.96 -26.87 -17.33
N ALA A 674 31.95 -26.17 -16.80
CA ALA A 674 31.94 -25.67 -15.43
C ALA A 674 31.67 -26.77 -14.37
N GLY A 675 31.39 -28.01 -14.79
CA GLY A 675 31.15 -29.15 -13.89
C GLY A 675 29.68 -29.37 -13.54
N VAL A 676 28.74 -28.77 -14.27
CA VAL A 676 27.30 -29.06 -14.12
C VAL A 676 27.04 -30.50 -14.58
N PRO A 677 26.44 -31.37 -13.76
CA PRO A 677 26.20 -32.75 -14.14
C PRO A 677 25.00 -32.87 -15.11
N LEU A 678 25.02 -33.93 -15.93
CA LEU A 678 23.91 -34.28 -16.84
C LEU A 678 22.75 -35.01 -16.14
N ALA A 679 22.97 -35.48 -14.91
CA ALA A 679 21.99 -36.20 -14.11
C ALA A 679 22.04 -35.75 -12.65
N ARG A 680 20.92 -35.87 -11.94
CA ARG A 680 20.85 -35.62 -10.50
C ARG A 680 21.49 -36.82 -9.77
N ALA A 681 22.29 -36.57 -8.73
CA ALA A 681 22.76 -37.65 -7.87
C ALA A 681 21.56 -38.33 -7.20
N ASP A 682 21.58 -39.67 -7.14
CA ASP A 682 20.45 -40.55 -6.81
C ASP A 682 19.61 -40.07 -5.61
N ASP A 683 18.50 -39.39 -5.89
CA ASP A 683 17.35 -39.43 -4.99
C ASP A 683 16.54 -40.67 -5.35
N ALA A 684 16.34 -41.56 -4.38
CA ALA A 684 15.72 -42.86 -4.58
C ALA A 684 14.25 -42.81 -5.09
N THR A 685 13.72 -41.61 -5.34
CA THR A 685 12.37 -41.36 -5.85
C THR A 685 12.32 -40.92 -7.31
N GLY A 686 13.44 -40.49 -7.93
CA GLY A 686 13.50 -40.09 -9.34
C GLY A 686 12.55 -38.95 -9.75
N VAL A 687 11.90 -38.30 -8.77
CA VAL A 687 10.91 -37.25 -8.95
C VAL A 687 11.13 -36.19 -7.88
N ALA A 688 11.62 -35.02 -8.31
CA ALA A 688 11.40 -33.75 -7.62
C ALA A 688 11.58 -32.54 -8.57
N ASN A 689 10.46 -31.83 -8.78
CA ASN A 689 10.28 -30.45 -9.27
C ASN A 689 10.78 -30.06 -10.68
N ASN A 690 9.84 -29.66 -11.55
CA ASN A 690 9.94 -28.73 -12.70
C ASN A 690 11.29 -28.64 -13.44
N ASN A 691 11.91 -29.79 -13.75
CA ASN A 691 13.20 -29.84 -14.42
C ASN A 691 13.12 -30.62 -15.73
N ILE A 692 13.67 -30.05 -16.80
CA ILE A 692 13.75 -30.72 -18.11
C ILE A 692 14.97 -31.64 -18.13
N ALA A 693 14.72 -32.95 -18.27
CA ALA A 693 15.77 -33.93 -18.50
C ALA A 693 16.46 -33.68 -19.86
N PRO A 694 17.80 -33.73 -19.95
CA PRO A 694 18.51 -33.47 -21.20
C PRO A 694 18.00 -34.29 -22.39
N LEU A 695 17.73 -35.57 -22.19
CA LEU A 695 17.35 -36.49 -23.27
C LEU A 695 15.87 -36.43 -23.66
N SER A 696 15.08 -35.59 -22.99
CA SER A 696 13.63 -35.43 -23.24
C SER A 696 13.29 -34.57 -24.47
N LEU A 697 14.23 -33.78 -24.99
CA LEU A 697 13.99 -32.82 -26.07
C LEU A 697 14.27 -33.41 -27.46
N PRO A 698 13.24 -33.59 -28.32
CA PRO A 698 13.44 -34.19 -29.65
C PRO A 698 14.29 -33.35 -30.61
N TRP A 699 14.35 -32.05 -30.37
CA TRP A 699 14.99 -31.07 -31.25
C TRP A 699 16.45 -30.79 -30.89
N LEU A 700 17.03 -31.48 -29.91
CA LEU A 700 18.48 -31.44 -29.71
C LEU A 700 19.19 -31.97 -30.96
N PRO A 701 20.31 -31.38 -31.40
CA PRO A 701 21.13 -31.95 -32.46
C PRO A 701 21.53 -33.40 -32.13
N ASP A 702 21.46 -34.30 -33.11
CA ASP A 702 21.69 -35.73 -32.90
C ASP A 702 23.09 -36.03 -32.35
N ASP A 703 24.09 -35.25 -32.77
CA ASP A 703 25.46 -35.34 -32.27
C ASP A 703 25.57 -34.94 -30.80
N LEU A 704 24.91 -33.84 -30.40
CA LEU A 704 24.87 -33.38 -29.01
C LEU A 704 24.10 -34.38 -28.13
N TYR A 705 23.01 -34.94 -28.66
CA TYR A 705 22.21 -35.94 -27.97
C TYR A 705 23.03 -37.19 -27.66
N LEU A 706 23.72 -37.73 -28.67
CA LEU A 706 24.60 -38.89 -28.51
C LEU A 706 25.76 -38.59 -27.57
N GLN A 707 26.36 -37.40 -27.68
CA GLN A 707 27.44 -36.96 -26.79
C GLN A 707 27.00 -36.97 -25.32
N TRP A 708 25.83 -36.42 -25.00
CA TRP A 708 25.33 -36.37 -23.63
C TRP A 708 25.01 -37.76 -23.09
N LEU A 709 24.45 -38.63 -23.94
CA LEU A 709 24.21 -40.03 -23.59
C LEU A 709 25.52 -40.77 -23.26
N GLN A 710 26.57 -40.56 -24.05
CA GLN A 710 27.92 -41.10 -23.79
C GLN A 710 28.57 -40.52 -22.53
N GLN A 711 28.23 -39.28 -22.16
CA GLN A 711 28.72 -38.60 -20.95
C GLN A 711 27.90 -38.92 -19.70
N GLY A 712 26.94 -39.86 -19.79
CA GLY A 712 26.17 -40.33 -18.64
C GLY A 712 24.87 -39.58 -18.36
N ALA A 713 24.32 -38.85 -19.34
CA ALA A 713 22.93 -38.41 -19.27
C ALA A 713 22.03 -39.64 -19.15
N ASN A 714 21.05 -39.59 -18.24
CA ASN A 714 20.22 -40.74 -17.93
C ASN A 714 18.99 -40.81 -18.85
N PRO A 715 18.92 -41.78 -19.78
CA PRO A 715 17.77 -41.95 -20.67
C PRO A 715 16.51 -42.47 -19.97
N SER A 716 16.58 -42.84 -18.69
CA SER A 716 15.41 -43.13 -17.85
C SER A 716 14.83 -41.91 -17.13
N ASP A 717 15.44 -40.71 -17.27
CA ASP A 717 14.93 -39.48 -16.65
C ASP A 717 13.64 -39.00 -17.31
N ARG A 718 12.70 -38.58 -16.48
CA ARG A 718 11.33 -38.23 -16.87
C ARG A 718 11.23 -36.79 -17.41
N THR A 719 10.30 -36.54 -18.32
CA THR A 719 10.20 -35.28 -19.08
C THR A 719 9.34 -34.21 -18.38
N ASP A 720 9.83 -32.99 -18.12
CA ASP A 720 9.03 -31.87 -17.55
C ASP A 720 7.61 -31.68 -18.14
N PRO A 721 6.58 -31.30 -17.34
CA PRO A 721 5.20 -31.19 -17.82
C PRO A 721 4.99 -30.02 -18.79
N GLY A 722 5.94 -29.09 -18.86
CA GLY A 722 5.95 -27.98 -19.81
C GLY A 722 6.28 -28.39 -21.24
N ILE A 723 6.75 -29.63 -21.48
CA ILE A 723 6.94 -30.17 -22.83
C ILE A 723 5.57 -30.66 -23.35
N ARG A 724 4.96 -29.87 -24.23
CA ARG A 724 3.64 -30.20 -24.82
C ARG A 724 3.83 -31.09 -26.05
N ILE A 725 3.56 -32.38 -25.89
CA ILE A 725 3.51 -33.36 -26.99
C ILE A 725 2.09 -33.95 -27.03
N GLU A 726 1.54 -34.05 -28.24
CA GLU A 726 0.17 -34.53 -28.44
C GLU A 726 -0.03 -35.95 -27.88
N GLY A 727 -0.90 -36.07 -26.86
CA GLY A 727 -1.21 -37.30 -26.13
C GLY A 727 -0.15 -37.78 -25.14
N VAL A 728 0.74 -36.89 -24.71
CA VAL A 728 1.51 -37.04 -23.46
C VAL A 728 0.96 -35.99 -22.47
N VAL A 729 0.59 -36.41 -21.26
CA VAL A 729 0.05 -35.51 -20.23
C VAL A 729 0.95 -35.57 -19.01
N ASP A 730 1.34 -34.40 -18.50
CA ASP A 730 2.20 -34.20 -17.32
C ASP A 730 3.64 -34.74 -17.43
N ALA A 731 4.42 -34.50 -16.37
CA ALA A 731 5.89 -34.46 -16.27
C ALA A 731 6.65 -35.78 -16.36
N ASP A 732 5.99 -36.84 -16.82
CA ASP A 732 6.37 -38.17 -16.36
C ASP A 732 6.51 -39.19 -17.48
N ALA A 733 6.52 -38.79 -18.75
CA ALA A 733 6.82 -39.71 -19.85
C ALA A 733 8.33 -40.00 -19.95
N LEU A 734 8.65 -41.17 -20.49
CA LEU A 734 10.03 -41.59 -20.77
C LEU A 734 10.54 -40.95 -22.09
N PRO A 735 11.80 -40.50 -22.18
CA PRO A 735 12.41 -39.96 -23.41
C PRO A 735 12.22 -40.86 -24.64
N LEU A 736 12.34 -42.18 -24.46
CA LEU A 736 12.12 -43.15 -25.54
C LEU A 736 10.71 -43.08 -26.11
N VAL A 737 9.69 -43.01 -25.24
CA VAL A 737 8.29 -42.87 -25.66
C VAL A 737 8.06 -41.54 -26.36
N THR A 738 8.69 -40.47 -25.87
CA THR A 738 8.67 -39.15 -26.50
C THR A 738 9.21 -39.20 -27.93
N MET A 739 10.39 -39.80 -28.16
CA MET A 739 10.97 -39.90 -29.50
C MET A 739 10.12 -40.74 -30.45
N LEU A 740 9.59 -41.87 -29.96
CA LEU A 740 8.69 -42.72 -30.74
C LEU A 740 7.39 -42.01 -31.13
N ARG A 741 6.84 -41.17 -30.23
CA ARG A 741 5.60 -40.42 -30.46
C ARG A 741 5.75 -39.35 -31.54
N VAL A 742 6.89 -38.67 -31.59
CA VAL A 742 7.18 -37.65 -32.61
C VAL A 742 7.84 -38.21 -33.88
N GLY A 743 8.02 -39.54 -33.97
CA GLY A 743 8.61 -40.20 -35.13
C GLY A 743 10.12 -40.01 -35.29
N ASN A 744 10.84 -39.65 -34.22
CA ASN A 744 12.29 -39.47 -34.26
C ASN A 744 13.02 -40.83 -34.08
N GLU A 745 13.04 -41.62 -35.15
CA GLU A 745 13.65 -42.95 -35.15
C GLU A 745 15.16 -42.98 -34.82
N PRO A 746 15.99 -42.03 -35.29
CA PRO A 746 17.41 -42.00 -34.93
C PRO A 746 17.64 -41.91 -33.42
N LYS A 747 16.98 -40.95 -32.74
CA LYS A 747 17.12 -40.80 -31.28
C LYS A 747 16.50 -41.95 -30.51
N ALA A 748 15.38 -42.50 -30.98
CA ALA A 748 14.81 -43.72 -30.38
C ALA A 748 15.81 -44.89 -30.45
N THR A 749 16.54 -45.02 -31.57
CA THR A 749 17.59 -46.04 -31.74
C THR A 749 18.76 -45.77 -30.79
N MET A 750 19.25 -44.53 -30.70
CA MET A 750 20.32 -44.17 -29.74
C MET A 750 19.95 -44.50 -28.29
N LEU A 751 18.71 -44.21 -27.89
CA LEU A 751 18.21 -44.52 -26.54
C LEU A 751 18.15 -46.04 -26.28
N MET A 752 17.76 -46.81 -27.28
CA MET A 752 17.72 -48.28 -27.21
C MET A 752 19.14 -48.87 -27.14
N ASP A 753 20.09 -48.39 -27.93
CA ASP A 753 21.45 -48.95 -27.99
C ASP A 753 22.27 -48.74 -26.70
N HIS A 754 21.87 -47.77 -25.86
CA HIS A 754 22.56 -47.45 -24.61
C HIS A 754 21.92 -48.07 -23.36
N ASP A 755 20.96 -49.00 -23.50
CA ASP A 755 20.28 -49.82 -22.45
C ASP A 755 19.75 -49.09 -21.19
N ALA A 756 19.76 -47.78 -21.27
CA ALA A 756 19.02 -46.78 -20.57
C ALA A 756 18.85 -46.78 -19.04
N ASP A 757 19.52 -47.67 -18.31
CA ASP A 757 19.32 -47.84 -16.86
C ASP A 757 17.84 -48.02 -16.47
N LEU A 758 16.98 -48.39 -17.43
CA LEU A 758 15.52 -48.48 -17.26
C LEU A 758 15.15 -49.50 -16.19
N TYR A 759 16.02 -50.48 -15.96
CA TYR A 759 15.80 -51.60 -15.05
C TYR A 759 16.65 -51.50 -13.77
N ARG A 760 17.32 -50.36 -13.54
CA ARG A 760 18.22 -50.17 -12.39
C ARG A 760 17.50 -50.29 -11.05
N SER A 761 16.22 -49.91 -10.99
CA SER A 761 15.38 -50.08 -9.80
C SER A 761 14.02 -50.69 -10.17
N PRO A 762 13.37 -51.44 -9.25
CA PRO A 762 12.04 -51.99 -9.49
C PRO A 762 11.02 -50.93 -9.91
N TRP A 763 11.12 -49.73 -9.33
CA TRP A 763 10.26 -48.59 -9.67
C TRP A 763 10.47 -48.11 -11.11
N ARG A 764 11.72 -47.86 -11.54
CA ARG A 764 12.02 -47.41 -12.92
C ARG A 764 11.61 -48.44 -13.96
N CYS A 765 11.84 -49.73 -13.66
CA CYS A 765 11.43 -50.84 -14.52
C CYS A 765 9.92 -50.85 -14.74
N GLY A 766 9.15 -50.80 -13.64
CA GLY A 766 7.69 -50.82 -13.69
C GLY A 766 7.11 -49.64 -14.49
N MET A 767 7.65 -48.45 -14.26
CA MET A 767 7.21 -47.25 -14.99
C MET A 767 7.56 -47.30 -16.48
N ALA A 768 8.73 -47.83 -16.86
CA ALA A 768 9.12 -47.98 -18.27
C ALA A 768 8.19 -48.95 -19.02
N VAL A 769 7.85 -50.08 -18.38
CA VAL A 769 6.89 -51.06 -18.90
C VAL A 769 5.50 -50.43 -19.06
N ALA A 770 5.03 -49.69 -18.05
CA ALA A 770 3.73 -49.03 -18.10
C ALA A 770 3.61 -48.05 -19.28
N ASP A 771 4.61 -47.17 -19.49
CA ASP A 771 4.53 -46.15 -20.53
C ASP A 771 4.61 -46.73 -21.95
N VAL A 772 5.47 -47.72 -22.16
CA VAL A 772 5.65 -48.34 -23.49
C VAL A 772 4.43 -49.17 -23.89
N LEU A 773 3.79 -49.87 -22.94
CA LEU A 773 2.53 -50.58 -23.18
C LEU A 773 1.35 -49.62 -23.40
N ALA A 774 1.29 -48.51 -22.65
CA ALA A 774 0.27 -47.49 -22.88
C ALA A 774 0.43 -46.82 -24.26
N TRP A 775 1.66 -46.53 -24.67
CA TRP A 775 1.94 -46.04 -26.03
C TRP A 775 1.52 -47.04 -27.10
N GLN A 776 1.84 -48.33 -26.94
CA GLN A 776 1.41 -49.41 -27.82
C GLN A 776 -0.12 -49.43 -27.98
N LEU A 777 -0.84 -49.41 -26.86
CA LEU A 777 -2.30 -49.48 -26.84
C LEU A 777 -2.97 -48.19 -27.35
N GLY A 778 -2.35 -47.03 -27.17
CA GLY A 778 -2.92 -45.74 -27.54
C GLY A 778 -2.83 -45.39 -29.03
N ASN A 779 -1.92 -46.02 -29.78
CA ASN A 779 -1.66 -45.63 -31.18
C ASN A 779 -2.62 -46.22 -32.23
N ASN A 780 -3.54 -47.14 -31.87
CA ASN A 780 -4.62 -47.71 -32.72
C ASN A 780 -4.28 -48.10 -34.19
N GLY A 781 -3.00 -48.17 -34.57
CA GLY A 781 -2.50 -48.39 -35.93
C GLY A 781 -1.18 -49.17 -35.93
N PRO A 782 -0.67 -49.61 -37.09
CA PRO A 782 0.51 -50.48 -37.17
C PRO A 782 1.74 -49.76 -36.61
N ILE A 783 2.35 -50.39 -35.61
CA ILE A 783 3.57 -49.91 -34.97
C ILE A 783 4.72 -50.11 -35.94
N GLY A 784 5.44 -49.03 -36.26
CA GLY A 784 6.62 -49.09 -37.13
C GLY A 784 7.71 -50.03 -36.57
N PRO A 785 8.66 -50.49 -37.40
CA PRO A 785 9.71 -51.45 -36.98
C PRO A 785 10.50 -51.00 -35.76
N THR A 786 10.79 -49.70 -35.65
CA THR A 786 11.49 -49.09 -34.51
C THR A 786 10.66 -49.19 -33.23
N GLY A 787 9.35 -48.91 -33.30
CA GLY A 787 8.44 -49.06 -32.17
C GLY A 787 8.27 -50.51 -31.70
N ALA A 788 8.21 -51.45 -32.63
CA ALA A 788 8.10 -52.87 -32.30
C ALA A 788 9.37 -53.40 -31.62
N ARG A 789 10.55 -52.93 -32.06
CA ARG A 789 11.83 -53.21 -31.41
C ARG A 789 11.88 -52.60 -30.00
N ALA A 790 11.47 -51.34 -29.85
CA ALA A 790 11.45 -50.66 -28.56
C ALA A 790 10.57 -51.38 -27.52
N ILE A 791 9.35 -51.78 -27.91
CA ILE A 791 8.46 -52.56 -27.04
C ILE A 791 9.15 -53.86 -26.64
N ARG A 792 9.68 -54.61 -27.60
CA ARG A 792 10.33 -55.89 -27.33
C ARG A 792 11.49 -55.74 -26.36
N GLN A 793 12.39 -54.79 -26.61
CA GLN A 793 13.55 -54.57 -25.75
C GLN A 793 13.15 -54.16 -24.33
N VAL A 794 12.12 -53.33 -24.18
CA VAL A 794 11.60 -52.92 -22.86
C VAL A 794 11.00 -54.09 -22.09
N LEU A 795 10.26 -54.94 -22.77
CA LEU A 795 9.64 -56.12 -22.17
C LEU A 795 10.67 -57.21 -21.83
N ASP A 796 11.61 -57.50 -22.74
CA ASP A 796 12.67 -58.48 -22.55
C ASP A 796 13.62 -58.04 -21.43
N GLY A 797 13.98 -56.75 -21.38
CA GLY A 797 14.78 -56.18 -20.31
C GLY A 797 14.08 -56.24 -18.95
N ALA A 798 12.77 -55.98 -18.89
CA ALA A 798 11.99 -56.11 -17.67
C ALA A 798 11.88 -57.56 -17.16
N GLN A 799 11.84 -58.54 -18.08
CA GLN A 799 11.89 -59.97 -17.72
C GLN A 799 13.26 -60.39 -17.19
N GLY A 800 14.34 -59.81 -17.72
CA GLY A 800 15.72 -60.03 -17.26
C GLY A 800 16.08 -59.31 -15.95
N ALA A 801 15.31 -58.30 -15.56
CA ALA A 801 15.57 -57.48 -14.37
C ALA A 801 15.46 -58.26 -13.06
N ALA A 802 16.26 -57.88 -12.06
CA ALA A 802 16.24 -58.51 -10.73
C ALA A 802 14.89 -58.32 -10.01
N SER A 803 14.24 -57.18 -10.20
CA SER A 803 12.89 -56.88 -9.69
C SER A 803 12.23 -55.79 -10.56
N CYS A 804 10.91 -55.84 -10.70
CA CYS A 804 10.13 -54.84 -11.45
C CYS A 804 8.77 -54.64 -10.77
N ASP A 805 8.48 -53.42 -10.31
CA ASP A 805 7.22 -53.11 -9.65
C ASP A 805 6.12 -52.82 -10.68
N LEU A 806 5.38 -53.86 -11.07
CA LEU A 806 4.31 -53.72 -12.07
C LEU A 806 3.07 -52.96 -11.58
N ASN A 807 3.04 -52.49 -10.32
CA ASN A 807 1.97 -51.61 -9.84
C ASN A 807 2.19 -50.15 -10.26
N GLN A 808 3.36 -49.83 -10.79
CA GLN A 808 3.67 -48.52 -11.32
C GLN A 808 2.72 -48.13 -12.45
N GLN A 809 2.29 -46.87 -12.46
CA GLN A 809 1.21 -46.38 -13.30
C GLN A 809 1.75 -45.61 -14.50
N SER A 810 1.15 -45.86 -15.67
CA SER A 810 1.49 -45.15 -16.89
C SER A 810 1.15 -43.66 -16.80
N ARG A 811 1.91 -42.86 -17.56
CA ARG A 811 1.78 -41.42 -17.69
C ARG A 811 1.47 -41.01 -19.13
N VAL A 812 1.12 -41.97 -19.99
CA VAL A 812 0.84 -41.76 -21.42
C VAL A 812 -0.67 -41.83 -21.67
N GLN A 813 -1.24 -40.86 -22.40
CA GLN A 813 -2.67 -40.87 -22.72
C GLN A 813 -3.01 -41.96 -23.76
N PRO A 814 -4.23 -42.55 -23.72
CA PRO A 814 -5.33 -42.28 -22.78
C PRO A 814 -5.25 -43.05 -21.44
N PHE A 815 -4.14 -43.70 -21.14
CA PHE A 815 -4.02 -44.66 -20.03
C PHE A 815 -3.28 -44.12 -18.80
N VAL A 816 -3.28 -42.80 -18.60
CA VAL A 816 -2.68 -42.18 -17.41
C VAL A 816 -3.31 -42.77 -16.15
N GLY A 817 -2.47 -43.18 -15.18
CA GLY A 817 -2.92 -43.78 -13.92
C GLY A 817 -3.20 -45.29 -13.98
N VAL A 818 -3.12 -45.93 -15.14
CA VAL A 818 -3.33 -47.38 -15.29
C VAL A 818 -2.01 -48.12 -15.00
N SER A 819 -2.05 -49.16 -14.17
CA SER A 819 -0.84 -49.90 -13.78
C SER A 819 -0.20 -50.66 -14.95
N ALA A 820 1.11 -50.89 -14.89
CA ALA A 820 1.84 -51.70 -15.87
C ALA A 820 1.22 -53.10 -16.00
N ARG A 821 0.75 -53.68 -14.89
CA ARG A 821 0.06 -54.98 -14.86
C ARG A 821 -1.26 -54.96 -15.64
N ASP A 822 -2.10 -53.94 -15.43
CA ASP A 822 -3.37 -53.82 -16.12
C ASP A 822 -3.16 -53.54 -17.61
N LEU A 823 -2.16 -52.73 -17.95
CA LEU A 823 -1.78 -52.45 -19.34
C LEU A 823 -1.26 -53.69 -20.06
N ALA A 824 -0.45 -54.51 -19.40
CA ALA A 824 0.02 -55.78 -19.96
C ALA A 824 -1.14 -56.71 -20.28
N THR A 825 -2.13 -56.77 -19.38
CA THR A 825 -3.34 -57.56 -19.59
C THR A 825 -4.14 -57.04 -20.79
N ARG A 826 -4.32 -55.72 -20.91
CA ARG A 826 -5.00 -55.08 -22.05
C ARG A 826 -4.26 -55.27 -23.37
N ALA A 827 -2.92 -55.29 -23.34
CA ALA A 827 -2.06 -55.53 -24.50
C ALA A 827 -1.91 -57.03 -24.85
N ASN A 828 -2.54 -57.93 -24.10
CA ASN A 828 -2.37 -59.37 -24.22
C ASN A 828 -0.90 -59.82 -24.11
N VAL A 829 -0.14 -59.15 -23.23
CA VAL A 829 1.28 -59.42 -22.94
C VAL A 829 1.39 -60.13 -21.59
N SER A 830 2.05 -61.29 -21.58
CA SER A 830 2.37 -61.99 -20.33
C SER A 830 3.69 -61.49 -19.77
N LEU A 831 3.66 -60.85 -18.60
CA LEU A 831 4.86 -60.41 -17.86
C LEU A 831 5.18 -61.41 -16.75
N THR A 832 6.27 -62.15 -16.89
CA THR A 832 6.80 -63.01 -15.82
C THR A 832 7.99 -62.31 -15.18
N VAL A 833 7.74 -61.53 -14.13
CA VAL A 833 8.81 -60.86 -13.36
C VAL A 833 9.18 -61.74 -12.18
N LYS A 834 10.48 -61.87 -11.88
CA LYS A 834 10.93 -62.51 -10.63
C LYS A 834 10.33 -61.74 -9.44
N ALA A 835 9.67 -62.46 -8.53
CA ALA A 835 9.15 -61.85 -7.31
C ALA A 835 10.30 -61.16 -6.55
N PRO A 836 10.06 -59.96 -5.96
CA PRO A 836 11.10 -59.29 -5.18
C PRO A 836 11.46 -60.19 -4.00
N GLY A 837 12.72 -60.62 -3.97
CA GLY A 837 13.39 -61.17 -2.80
C GLY A 837 14.16 -60.07 -2.12
#